data_AF-A0A1L9SPN1-F1
#
_entry.id   AF-A0A1L9SPN1-F1
#
_cell.length_a   1.000
_cell.length_b   1.000
_cell.length_c   1.000
_cell.angle_alpha   90.00
_cell.angle_beta   90.00
_cell.angle_gamma   90.00
#
_symmetry.space_group_name_H-M   'P 1'
#
loop_
_entity.id
_entity.type
_entity.pdbx_description
1 polymer ?
#
loop_
_entity_poly.entity_id
_entity_poly.type
_entity_poly.pdbx_seq_one_letter_code
_entity_poly.pdbx_strand_id
1 'polypeptide(L)'
;MMATVTVELPFLASHYSIAESTLTTLTQAPTAELVNQLLESITKKARDFDELKSDKLRLEVELENAVRSNEAKVKVLKGSVEKGHAEVADLRKKLQETENAKSALESEISSLKSSSTSSESEVSSLKSRISSLEASNRDTLALLESKSGAYDKLAEELSTQHKKAIELRRELSTTEQNLQSANAASASARFREQSLQQELDLTKRNNEWFETELKTKSAEYLKFRKEKSARISELQRENEEANSMVDSLRRNENALKSRLDEVEQRYEESLTSIQQLKEEAIQTAESFRIELDSANRLAELQGASAETAKQRVQEFQLALEKARDDAAEEISRLRVEVETEHSDKEAAERRIAELELAISQLESEVSAGRNRLMSPARELNGATPSTPMRPGTPVGAFSPRASRAKGGLTLTQMYTEYDKMRTLLAAEQKTNQELKTTLDEMVQDLESSKPEIDELRADHARLENAVVEMSDILETAGKERDDSTKEARKWQGKVEGLAQEGDILRQQLRDLSAQVKVLVLEVTLLKEGESSYDREELEKIARDEIEESTSDLNPTGRFISRNLTTFKDLHELQEQNVTLRRMLRELGDKMEGAEAREKDAARQQEQEELKELRIRVQTYRDEIANLVAQTKSYVKERDTFRSMLTRRRQTVGGDSSVFSQSLPLGSVPPTADEQAKDAPDYADLLRKVQAHFDSFREETATDHSALKQQVHELSRKNSELLSEISRSSSQLAAAVQRAELLQGNFNMLKGENAELQKHYATIMENANKQDLRTQQAAEDLVEARGLVDSLQRENANLKAEKDLWKNIEKRLIEDNETLRKERSRLDSLNANLQTILNEREHTDAESRRRLQLSVESLESELQSTKRKLNDEVEESKKATLRREYEHEQNQKRIDDLVTSLSSVREELIATKTTKDHLQSRVDELTVELKSAEERLQVLQSKPTGAAASVEATEAAEEGPEGNGLTREQELGLQVSELKRDLELAKTELQHAKEQVEDYQAISQSTEERLQSATETHEEYREETERVLGEKDKRVQDLETRIEEISTELSTTNNELSKLRDEQGEGSRRLEEQKAAFETEITRLKDENDRHVATAQFHQDDLKAQAEIAQHAQQNYESELVKHAEAAKNLQLVRAEANQLKLQMAEMKTQTEINKKDLAQKEESWQELKQRYESEITELQKRREEVLHQNSVLHTQLRKVKKLLRTWKVCRKSSSSCGERRRSWTSSTICPPKKASVSANSLSTLSLNSMRLASSWSSNAVLLRTVITRL
;
A
#
# COMPACT_ATOMS: atom_id res chain seq x y z
N MET A 1 -101.37 -139.88 -179.83
CA MET A 1 -102.16 -141.13 -179.86
C MET A 1 -101.64 -142.03 -180.98
N MET A 2 -102.10 -143.28 -181.07
CA MET A 2 -102.01 -144.08 -182.29
C MET A 2 -103.31 -143.94 -183.12
N ALA A 3 -103.18 -143.84 -184.44
CA ALA A 3 -104.15 -144.10 -185.52
C ALA A 3 -103.45 -143.64 -186.82
N THR A 4 -103.15 -144.38 -187.90
CA THR A 4 -103.85 -145.38 -188.74
C THR A 4 -104.67 -144.78 -189.90
N VAL A 5 -104.19 -145.03 -191.13
CA VAL A 5 -104.85 -144.81 -192.45
C VAL A 5 -104.83 -143.33 -192.93
N THR A 6 -105.21 -143.16 -194.21
CA THR A 6 -105.32 -141.94 -195.04
C THR A 6 -104.03 -141.17 -195.37
N VAL A 7 -103.66 -141.18 -196.65
CA VAL A 7 -102.80 -140.15 -197.25
C VAL A 7 -103.67 -138.93 -197.56
N GLU A 8 -103.41 -137.81 -196.91
CA GLU A 8 -104.19 -136.59 -197.16
C GLU A 8 -103.76 -135.88 -198.44
N LEU A 9 -104.55 -136.12 -199.49
CA LEU A 9 -104.54 -135.40 -200.76
C LEU A 9 -104.69 -133.87 -200.59
N PRO A 10 -105.59 -133.30 -199.75
CA PRO A 10 -105.67 -131.85 -199.58
C PRO A 10 -104.46 -131.26 -198.85
N PHE A 11 -103.83 -132.03 -197.95
CA PHE A 11 -102.58 -131.63 -197.31
C PHE A 11 -101.44 -131.60 -198.33
N LEU A 12 -101.27 -132.65 -199.15
CA LEU A 12 -100.26 -132.66 -200.21
C LEU A 12 -100.50 -131.56 -201.26
N ALA A 13 -101.76 -131.29 -201.62
CA ALA A 13 -102.15 -130.24 -202.56
C ALA A 13 -101.73 -128.84 -202.06
N SER A 14 -102.15 -128.48 -200.85
CA SER A 14 -101.80 -127.18 -200.24
C SER A 14 -100.32 -127.08 -199.85
N HIS A 15 -99.76 -128.14 -199.27
CA HIS A 15 -98.39 -128.12 -198.76
C HIS A 15 -97.32 -128.20 -199.87
N TYR A 16 -97.67 -128.62 -201.10
CA TYR A 16 -96.77 -128.56 -202.27
C TYR A 16 -97.26 -127.67 -203.42
N SER A 17 -98.39 -126.97 -203.26
CA SER A 17 -99.00 -126.10 -204.28
C SER A 17 -99.31 -126.83 -205.61
N ILE A 18 -99.97 -127.97 -205.49
CA ILE A 18 -100.40 -128.86 -206.57
C ILE A 18 -101.93 -128.99 -206.50
N ALA A 19 -102.63 -129.17 -207.61
CA ALA A 19 -104.08 -129.37 -207.57
C ALA A 19 -104.46 -130.72 -206.92
N GLU A 20 -105.46 -130.72 -206.05
CA GLU A 20 -105.95 -131.93 -205.40
C GLU A 20 -106.51 -132.95 -206.43
N SER A 21 -107.10 -132.43 -207.51
CA SER A 21 -107.59 -133.22 -208.65
C SER A 21 -106.48 -133.98 -209.39
N THR A 22 -105.27 -133.41 -209.54
CA THR A 22 -104.15 -134.12 -210.20
C THR A 22 -103.50 -135.15 -209.29
N LEU A 23 -103.51 -134.93 -207.97
CA LEU A 23 -103.11 -135.95 -206.98
C LEU A 23 -104.09 -137.14 -206.95
N THR A 24 -105.40 -136.91 -207.12
CA THR A 24 -106.38 -138.01 -207.25
C THR A 24 -106.26 -138.79 -208.55
N THR A 25 -105.95 -138.17 -209.69
CA THR A 25 -105.73 -138.94 -210.93
C THR A 25 -104.42 -139.71 -210.90
N LEU A 26 -103.35 -139.16 -210.32
CA LEU A 26 -102.05 -139.83 -210.16
C LEU A 26 -102.16 -141.18 -209.42
N THR A 27 -103.09 -141.30 -208.47
CA THR A 27 -103.34 -142.52 -207.70
C THR A 27 -104.31 -143.51 -208.35
N GLN A 28 -104.95 -143.15 -209.48
CA GLN A 28 -105.88 -144.01 -210.22
C GLN A 28 -105.37 -144.40 -211.62
N ALA A 29 -104.65 -143.53 -212.33
CA ALA A 29 -104.04 -143.80 -213.63
C ALA A 29 -102.84 -142.86 -213.92
N PRO A 30 -101.58 -143.35 -213.85
CA PRO A 30 -100.40 -142.50 -214.00
C PRO A 30 -99.93 -142.33 -215.46
N THR A 31 -99.48 -141.11 -215.81
CA THR A 31 -98.75 -140.80 -217.05
C THR A 31 -97.49 -139.98 -216.74
N ALA A 32 -96.52 -139.99 -217.66
CA ALA A 32 -95.16 -139.48 -217.41
C ALA A 32 -95.09 -137.97 -217.08
N GLU A 33 -95.95 -137.14 -217.69
CA GLU A 33 -95.96 -135.69 -217.46
C GLU A 33 -96.46 -135.32 -216.05
N LEU A 34 -97.49 -136.03 -215.56
CA LEU A 34 -98.07 -135.82 -214.23
C LEU A 34 -97.10 -136.17 -213.09
N VAL A 35 -96.24 -137.18 -213.28
CA VAL A 35 -95.18 -137.53 -212.31
C VAL A 35 -94.10 -136.45 -212.27
N ASN A 36 -93.70 -135.90 -213.41
CA ASN A 36 -92.67 -134.85 -213.47
C ASN A 36 -93.12 -133.55 -212.80
N GLN A 37 -94.37 -133.12 -213.00
CA GLN A 37 -94.92 -131.93 -212.32
C GLN A 37 -94.95 -132.07 -210.79
N LEU A 38 -95.16 -133.29 -210.27
CA LEU A 38 -95.07 -133.58 -208.84
C LEU A 38 -93.63 -133.41 -208.31
N LEU A 39 -92.64 -133.92 -209.03
CA LEU A 39 -91.23 -133.84 -208.62
C LEU A 39 -90.66 -132.42 -208.71
N GLU A 40 -91.08 -131.62 -209.69
CA GLU A 40 -90.65 -130.23 -209.87
C GLU A 40 -91.24 -129.27 -208.83
N SER A 41 -92.47 -129.52 -208.38
CA SER A 41 -93.11 -128.75 -207.30
C SER A 41 -92.56 -129.12 -205.91
N ILE A 42 -92.30 -130.40 -205.64
CA ILE A 42 -91.61 -130.85 -204.42
C ILE A 42 -90.20 -130.26 -204.31
N THR A 43 -89.43 -130.23 -205.42
CA THR A 43 -88.05 -129.69 -205.41
C THR A 43 -87.95 -128.17 -205.30
N LYS A 44 -89.01 -127.41 -205.65
CA LYS A 44 -89.09 -125.98 -205.31
C LYS A 44 -89.21 -125.76 -203.80
N LYS A 45 -90.28 -126.28 -203.17
CA LYS A 45 -90.52 -126.03 -201.74
C LYS A 45 -89.46 -126.60 -200.79
N ALA A 46 -88.67 -127.58 -201.24
CA ALA A 46 -87.50 -128.02 -200.50
C ALA A 46 -86.44 -126.90 -200.35
N ARG A 47 -86.23 -126.07 -201.39
CA ARG A 47 -85.25 -124.97 -201.36
C ARG A 47 -85.74 -123.80 -200.53
N ASP A 48 -87.01 -123.41 -200.70
CA ASP A 48 -87.64 -122.31 -199.97
C ASP A 48 -87.56 -122.50 -198.43
N PHE A 49 -87.56 -123.75 -197.96
CA PHE A 49 -87.46 -124.08 -196.53
C PHE A 49 -86.04 -123.98 -195.96
N ASP A 50 -85.01 -124.29 -196.75
CA ASP A 50 -83.62 -124.23 -196.29
C ASP A 50 -83.11 -122.78 -196.20
N GLU A 51 -83.49 -121.88 -197.14
CA GLU A 51 -83.13 -120.45 -197.07
C GLU A 51 -83.70 -119.77 -195.82
N LEU A 52 -85.00 -120.00 -195.54
CA LEU A 52 -85.69 -119.49 -194.34
C LEU A 52 -85.06 -119.97 -193.02
N LYS A 53 -84.35 -121.10 -193.05
CA LYS A 53 -83.66 -121.67 -191.89
C LYS A 53 -82.28 -121.04 -191.65
N SER A 54 -81.58 -120.61 -192.71
CA SER A 54 -80.31 -119.87 -192.59
C SER A 54 -80.49 -118.48 -192.01
N ASP A 55 -81.49 -117.71 -192.45
CA ASP A 55 -81.68 -116.32 -192.00
C ASP A 55 -82.05 -116.23 -190.51
N LYS A 56 -82.83 -117.20 -190.00
CA LYS A 56 -83.14 -117.28 -188.58
C LYS A 56 -81.86 -117.41 -187.73
N LEU A 57 -80.97 -118.33 -188.09
CA LEU A 57 -79.73 -118.60 -187.36
C LEU A 57 -78.80 -117.38 -187.31
N ARG A 58 -78.82 -116.54 -188.35
CA ARG A 58 -78.02 -115.31 -188.39
C ARG A 58 -78.51 -114.27 -187.38
N LEU A 59 -79.82 -114.03 -187.32
CA LEU A 59 -80.42 -113.02 -186.43
C LEU A 59 -80.25 -113.37 -184.94
N GLU A 60 -80.31 -114.65 -184.56
CA GLU A 60 -80.10 -115.08 -183.17
C GLU A 60 -78.66 -114.78 -182.68
N VAL A 61 -77.64 -114.91 -183.55
CA VAL A 61 -76.22 -114.63 -183.22
C VAL A 61 -75.92 -113.14 -183.12
N GLU A 62 -76.50 -112.31 -183.99
CA GLU A 62 -76.31 -110.85 -183.94
C GLU A 62 -76.92 -110.26 -182.64
N LEU A 63 -78.03 -110.82 -182.15
CA LEU A 63 -78.70 -110.36 -180.92
C LEU A 63 -77.94 -110.77 -179.63
N GLU A 64 -77.39 -111.99 -179.55
CA GLU A 64 -76.55 -112.40 -178.41
C GLU A 64 -75.34 -111.47 -178.20
N ASN A 65 -74.67 -111.08 -179.28
CA ASN A 65 -73.48 -110.21 -179.22
C ASN A 65 -73.82 -108.80 -178.72
N ALA A 66 -74.98 -108.26 -179.09
CA ALA A 66 -75.45 -106.97 -178.60
C ALA A 66 -75.71 -106.98 -177.08
N VAL A 67 -76.30 -108.06 -176.54
CA VAL A 67 -76.55 -108.21 -175.09
C VAL A 67 -75.23 -108.26 -174.32
N ARG A 68 -74.30 -109.14 -174.70
CA ARG A 68 -73.00 -109.30 -174.01
C ARG A 68 -72.18 -108.00 -173.98
N SER A 69 -72.23 -107.20 -175.06
CA SER A 69 -71.55 -105.90 -175.13
C SER A 69 -72.10 -104.87 -174.13
N ASN A 70 -73.41 -104.87 -173.89
CA ASN A 70 -74.06 -103.92 -172.99
C ASN A 70 -73.91 -104.30 -171.52
N GLU A 71 -73.99 -105.59 -171.18
CA GLU A 71 -73.73 -106.06 -169.81
C GLU A 71 -72.32 -105.69 -169.32
N ALA A 72 -71.31 -105.82 -170.19
CA ALA A 72 -69.93 -105.45 -169.88
C ALA A 72 -69.80 -103.96 -169.50
N LYS A 73 -70.47 -103.06 -170.24
CA LYS A 73 -70.45 -101.61 -169.96
C LYS A 73 -71.12 -101.26 -168.63
N VAL A 74 -72.27 -101.87 -168.32
CA VAL A 74 -72.98 -101.66 -167.05
C VAL A 74 -72.11 -102.05 -165.84
N LYS A 75 -71.34 -103.14 -165.97
CA LYS A 75 -70.46 -103.63 -164.89
C LYS A 75 -69.32 -102.65 -164.57
N VAL A 76 -68.72 -102.02 -165.59
CA VAL A 76 -67.68 -101.00 -165.41
C VAL A 76 -68.23 -99.73 -164.76
N LEU A 77 -69.41 -99.26 -165.19
CA LEU A 77 -70.01 -98.04 -164.64
C LEU A 77 -70.36 -98.18 -163.15
N LYS A 78 -70.88 -99.32 -162.71
CA LYS A 78 -71.15 -99.57 -161.27
C LYS A 78 -69.88 -99.45 -160.41
N GLY A 79 -68.79 -100.12 -160.81
CA GLY A 79 -67.51 -100.06 -160.10
C GLY A 79 -66.89 -98.66 -160.04
N SER A 80 -67.24 -97.76 -160.97
CA SER A 80 -66.83 -96.35 -160.91
C SER A 80 -67.64 -95.54 -159.89
N VAL A 81 -68.94 -95.80 -159.74
CA VAL A 81 -69.81 -95.09 -158.79
C VAL A 81 -69.52 -95.50 -157.35
N GLU A 82 -69.29 -96.80 -157.12
CA GLU A 82 -68.98 -97.36 -155.79
C GLU A 82 -67.67 -96.79 -155.22
N LYS A 83 -66.63 -96.59 -156.05
CA LYS A 83 -65.39 -95.91 -155.63
C LYS A 83 -65.62 -94.45 -155.23
N GLY A 84 -66.34 -93.68 -156.04
CA GLY A 84 -66.63 -92.27 -155.75
C GLY A 84 -67.43 -92.07 -154.45
N HIS A 85 -68.28 -93.02 -154.08
CA HIS A 85 -68.99 -92.98 -152.79
C HIS A 85 -68.07 -93.22 -151.58
N ALA A 86 -67.07 -94.09 -151.70
CA ALA A 86 -66.09 -94.31 -150.64
C ALA A 86 -65.20 -93.07 -150.39
N GLU A 87 -64.70 -92.45 -151.46
CA GLU A 87 -63.82 -91.27 -151.38
C GLU A 87 -64.53 -90.06 -150.73
N VAL A 88 -65.82 -89.85 -151.03
CA VAL A 88 -66.63 -88.78 -150.40
C VAL A 88 -66.90 -89.03 -148.91
N ALA A 89 -67.00 -90.29 -148.49
CA ALA A 89 -67.19 -90.63 -147.07
C ALA A 89 -65.93 -90.31 -146.24
N ASP A 90 -64.75 -90.71 -146.73
CA ASP A 90 -63.47 -90.46 -146.07
C ASP A 90 -63.15 -88.96 -145.94
N LEU A 91 -63.47 -88.16 -146.98
CA LEU A 91 -63.25 -86.71 -146.94
C LEU A 91 -64.14 -86.01 -145.91
N ARG A 92 -65.40 -86.42 -145.77
CA ARG A 92 -66.30 -85.89 -144.73
C ARG A 92 -65.81 -86.19 -143.32
N LYS A 93 -65.28 -87.40 -143.10
CA LYS A 93 -64.75 -87.80 -141.79
C LYS A 93 -63.56 -86.93 -141.38
N LYS A 94 -62.61 -86.73 -142.30
CA LYS A 94 -61.42 -85.87 -142.07
C LYS A 94 -61.79 -84.42 -141.78
N LEU A 95 -62.79 -83.87 -142.47
CA LEU A 95 -63.27 -82.50 -142.23
C LEU A 95 -63.75 -82.33 -140.77
N GLN A 96 -64.58 -83.26 -140.28
CA GLN A 96 -65.12 -83.19 -138.93
C GLN A 96 -64.06 -83.45 -137.85
N GLU A 97 -63.04 -84.28 -138.14
CA GLU A 97 -61.86 -84.45 -137.28
C GLU A 97 -61.08 -83.13 -137.14
N THR A 98 -60.88 -82.36 -138.22
CA THR A 98 -60.20 -81.05 -138.17
C THR A 98 -61.02 -79.94 -137.49
N GLU A 99 -62.33 -79.94 -137.65
CA GLU A 99 -63.22 -78.91 -137.10
C GLU A 99 -63.32 -79.03 -135.57
N ASN A 100 -63.43 -80.26 -135.05
CA ASN A 100 -63.33 -80.55 -133.63
C ASN A 100 -62.00 -80.06 -133.04
N ALA A 101 -60.86 -80.37 -133.69
CA ALA A 101 -59.54 -79.96 -133.23
C ALA A 101 -59.37 -78.44 -133.14
N LYS A 102 -59.96 -77.67 -134.08
CA LYS A 102 -59.95 -76.20 -134.04
C LYS A 102 -60.71 -75.67 -132.82
N SER A 103 -61.90 -76.21 -132.53
CA SER A 103 -62.71 -75.77 -131.38
C SER A 103 -62.03 -76.02 -130.02
N ALA A 104 -61.28 -77.13 -129.89
CA ALA A 104 -60.50 -77.42 -128.69
C ALA A 104 -59.40 -76.37 -128.45
N LEU A 105 -58.57 -76.08 -129.47
CA LEU A 105 -57.49 -75.08 -129.38
C LEU A 105 -58.01 -73.66 -129.11
N GLU A 106 -59.16 -73.28 -129.68
CA GLU A 106 -59.79 -71.99 -129.39
C GLU A 106 -60.25 -71.88 -127.92
N SER A 107 -60.71 -73.00 -127.32
CA SER A 107 -61.05 -73.06 -125.90
C SER A 107 -59.81 -72.92 -124.99
N GLU A 108 -58.70 -73.62 -125.29
CA GLU A 108 -57.44 -73.53 -124.54
C GLU A 108 -56.83 -72.12 -124.61
N ILE A 109 -56.85 -71.48 -125.78
CA ILE A 109 -56.36 -70.10 -125.93
C ILE A 109 -57.19 -69.12 -125.10
N SER A 110 -58.50 -69.33 -124.97
CA SER A 110 -59.37 -68.48 -124.15
C SER A 110 -59.09 -68.65 -122.64
N SER A 111 -58.86 -69.89 -122.17
CA SER A 111 -58.56 -70.16 -120.77
C SER A 111 -57.20 -69.59 -120.36
N LEU A 112 -56.16 -69.81 -121.18
CA LEU A 112 -54.80 -69.29 -120.95
C LEU A 112 -54.74 -67.76 -120.91
N LYS A 113 -55.55 -67.07 -121.72
CA LYS A 113 -55.68 -65.61 -121.64
C LYS A 113 -56.28 -65.16 -120.31
N SER A 114 -57.36 -65.81 -119.87
CA SER A 114 -58.03 -65.47 -118.61
C SER A 114 -57.15 -65.66 -117.37
N SER A 115 -56.37 -66.76 -117.33
CA SER A 115 -55.44 -67.00 -116.23
C SER A 115 -54.26 -66.02 -116.24
N SER A 116 -53.70 -65.71 -117.42
CA SER A 116 -52.66 -64.68 -117.55
C SER A 116 -53.12 -63.32 -116.99
N THR A 117 -54.33 -62.88 -117.33
CA THR A 117 -54.87 -61.61 -116.80
C THR A 117 -55.14 -61.65 -115.30
N SER A 118 -55.52 -62.80 -114.73
CA SER A 118 -55.65 -62.95 -113.27
C SER A 118 -54.29 -62.78 -112.59
N SER A 119 -53.28 -63.54 -113.03
CA SER A 119 -51.93 -63.51 -112.46
C SER A 119 -51.26 -62.14 -112.58
N GLU A 120 -51.45 -61.42 -113.70
CA GLU A 120 -50.96 -60.04 -113.83
C GLU A 120 -51.62 -59.09 -112.82
N SER A 121 -52.94 -59.21 -112.61
CA SER A 121 -53.66 -58.41 -111.62
C SER A 121 -53.19 -58.71 -110.18
N GLU A 122 -52.99 -60.00 -109.85
CA GLU A 122 -52.48 -60.45 -108.55
C GLU A 122 -51.06 -59.92 -108.31
N VAL A 123 -50.15 -60.06 -109.28
CA VAL A 123 -48.78 -59.51 -109.22
C VAL A 123 -48.77 -57.99 -109.06
N SER A 124 -49.71 -57.26 -109.69
CA SER A 124 -49.84 -55.81 -109.50
C SER A 124 -50.27 -55.45 -108.08
N SER A 125 -51.21 -56.21 -107.49
CA SER A 125 -51.71 -56.01 -106.13
C SER A 125 -50.66 -56.35 -105.06
N LEU A 126 -49.85 -57.40 -105.30
CA LEU A 126 -48.75 -57.76 -104.41
C LEU A 126 -47.64 -56.72 -104.43
N LYS A 127 -47.30 -56.16 -105.60
CA LYS A 127 -46.33 -55.07 -105.73
C LYS A 127 -46.77 -53.80 -104.98
N SER A 128 -48.03 -53.38 -105.10
CA SER A 128 -48.54 -52.22 -104.35
C SER A 128 -48.59 -52.48 -102.85
N ARG A 129 -48.96 -53.70 -102.43
CA ARG A 129 -48.93 -54.12 -101.02
C ARG A 129 -47.52 -54.12 -100.43
N ILE A 130 -46.52 -54.62 -101.17
CA ILE A 130 -45.11 -54.60 -100.77
C ILE A 130 -44.62 -53.14 -100.65
N SER A 131 -44.87 -52.30 -101.65
CA SER A 131 -44.47 -50.88 -101.61
C SER A 131 -45.08 -50.12 -100.40
N SER A 132 -46.36 -50.37 -100.09
CA SER A 132 -47.03 -49.82 -98.91
C SER A 132 -46.44 -50.34 -97.58
N LEU A 133 -46.10 -51.63 -97.49
CA LEU A 133 -45.45 -52.20 -96.31
C LEU A 133 -44.02 -51.69 -96.14
N GLU A 134 -43.24 -51.50 -97.21
CA GLU A 134 -41.91 -50.90 -97.12
C GLU A 134 -41.97 -49.43 -96.67
N ALA A 135 -42.94 -48.65 -97.16
CA ALA A 135 -43.16 -47.28 -96.70
C ALA A 135 -43.48 -47.24 -95.20
N SER A 136 -44.47 -48.03 -94.77
CA SER A 136 -44.82 -48.18 -93.35
C SER A 136 -43.63 -48.63 -92.49
N ASN A 137 -42.78 -49.54 -92.99
CA ASN A 137 -41.58 -49.97 -92.28
C ASN A 137 -40.55 -48.84 -92.16
N ARG A 138 -40.32 -48.04 -93.21
CA ARG A 138 -39.44 -46.85 -93.16
C ARG A 138 -39.95 -45.82 -92.16
N ASP A 139 -41.25 -45.54 -92.16
CA ASP A 139 -41.88 -44.57 -91.24
C ASP A 139 -41.81 -45.05 -89.78
N THR A 140 -42.05 -46.35 -89.53
CA THR A 140 -41.92 -46.92 -88.17
C THR A 140 -40.48 -46.98 -87.68
N LEU A 141 -39.50 -47.19 -88.57
CA LEU A 141 -38.07 -47.10 -88.23
C LEU A 141 -37.66 -45.67 -87.89
N ALA A 142 -38.04 -44.68 -88.70
CA ALA A 142 -37.77 -43.27 -88.40
C ALA A 142 -38.45 -42.80 -87.09
N LEU A 143 -39.64 -43.32 -86.79
CA LEU A 143 -40.32 -43.09 -85.51
C LEU A 143 -39.65 -43.80 -84.33
N LEU A 144 -39.02 -44.96 -84.55
CA LEU A 144 -38.24 -45.68 -83.54
C LEU A 144 -36.89 -45.00 -83.29
N GLU A 145 -36.18 -44.57 -84.34
CA GLU A 145 -34.93 -43.81 -84.25
C GLU A 145 -35.12 -42.47 -83.53
N SER A 146 -36.18 -41.71 -83.87
CA SER A 146 -36.50 -40.46 -83.19
C SER A 146 -36.92 -40.67 -81.72
N LYS A 147 -37.57 -41.79 -81.39
CA LYS A 147 -37.83 -42.16 -79.99
C LYS A 147 -36.57 -42.62 -79.25
N SER A 148 -35.66 -43.37 -79.89
CA SER A 148 -34.36 -43.72 -79.31
C SER A 148 -33.60 -42.44 -78.98
N GLY A 149 -33.38 -41.57 -79.95
CA GLY A 149 -32.69 -40.30 -79.75
C GLY A 149 -33.38 -39.34 -78.76
N ALA A 150 -34.66 -39.54 -78.43
CA ALA A 150 -35.34 -38.86 -77.33
C ALA A 150 -35.07 -39.52 -75.96
N TYR A 151 -35.05 -40.86 -75.89
CA TYR A 151 -34.65 -41.58 -74.68
C TYR A 151 -33.16 -41.41 -74.35
N ASP A 152 -32.28 -41.37 -75.36
CA ASP A 152 -30.85 -41.14 -75.20
C ASP A 152 -30.60 -39.75 -74.62
N LYS A 153 -31.25 -38.70 -75.16
CA LYS A 153 -31.23 -37.35 -74.59
C LYS A 153 -31.80 -37.29 -73.17
N LEU A 154 -32.93 -37.97 -72.90
CA LEU A 154 -33.50 -38.03 -71.56
C LEU A 154 -32.56 -38.74 -70.56
N ALA A 155 -31.80 -39.75 -71.01
CA ALA A 155 -30.79 -40.42 -70.21
C ALA A 155 -29.57 -39.51 -69.95
N GLU A 156 -29.13 -38.71 -70.94
CA GLU A 156 -28.10 -37.68 -70.75
C GLU A 156 -28.56 -36.56 -69.80
N GLU A 157 -29.81 -36.10 -69.93
CA GLU A 157 -30.42 -35.11 -69.02
C GLU A 157 -30.52 -35.67 -67.60
N LEU A 158 -31.05 -36.88 -67.40
CA LEU A 158 -31.09 -37.53 -66.09
C LEU A 158 -29.68 -37.77 -65.51
N SER A 159 -28.71 -38.15 -66.34
CA SER A 159 -27.30 -38.33 -65.94
C SER A 159 -26.66 -37.01 -65.51
N THR A 160 -26.88 -35.91 -66.23
CA THR A 160 -26.35 -34.60 -65.88
C THR A 160 -27.05 -33.99 -64.66
N GLN A 161 -28.36 -34.17 -64.50
CA GLN A 161 -29.06 -33.77 -63.28
C GLN A 161 -28.63 -34.61 -62.06
N HIS A 162 -28.36 -35.92 -62.24
CA HIS A 162 -27.83 -36.76 -61.15
C HIS A 162 -26.42 -36.35 -60.73
N LYS A 163 -25.54 -36.01 -61.69
CA LYS A 163 -24.20 -35.44 -61.41
C LYS A 163 -24.31 -34.13 -60.63
N LYS A 164 -25.13 -33.18 -61.09
CA LYS A 164 -25.41 -31.92 -60.38
C LYS A 164 -25.95 -32.15 -58.98
N ALA A 165 -26.83 -33.13 -58.78
CA ALA A 165 -27.36 -33.47 -57.46
C ALA A 165 -26.31 -34.09 -56.52
N ILE A 166 -25.31 -34.81 -57.05
CA ILE A 166 -24.14 -35.29 -56.29
C ILE A 166 -23.19 -34.13 -55.97
N GLU A 167 -22.91 -33.27 -56.94
CA GLU A 167 -22.06 -32.08 -56.80
C GLU A 167 -22.62 -31.13 -55.72
N LEU A 168 -23.89 -30.74 -55.83
CA LEU A 168 -24.58 -29.90 -54.84
C LEU A 168 -24.65 -30.55 -53.44
N ARG A 169 -24.81 -31.88 -53.34
CA ARG A 169 -24.75 -32.59 -52.04
C ARG A 169 -23.35 -32.59 -51.45
N ARG A 170 -22.31 -32.70 -52.28
CA ARG A 170 -20.91 -32.64 -51.86
C ARG A 170 -20.56 -31.21 -51.41
N GLU A 171 -20.97 -30.20 -52.17
CA GLU A 171 -20.83 -28.79 -51.80
C GLU A 171 -21.53 -28.51 -50.47
N LEU A 172 -22.81 -28.87 -50.34
CA LEU A 172 -23.59 -28.72 -49.11
C LEU A 172 -22.86 -29.38 -47.93
N SER A 173 -22.45 -30.64 -48.05
CA SER A 173 -21.68 -31.34 -47.00
C SER A 173 -20.36 -30.65 -46.64
N THR A 174 -19.62 -30.10 -47.62
CA THR A 174 -18.42 -29.30 -47.32
C THR A 174 -18.74 -27.96 -46.66
N THR A 175 -19.85 -27.31 -47.01
CA THR A 175 -20.29 -26.06 -46.34
C THR A 175 -20.78 -26.33 -44.92
N GLU A 176 -21.47 -27.45 -44.66
CA GLU A 176 -21.84 -27.91 -43.33
C GLU A 176 -20.59 -28.21 -42.48
N GLN A 177 -19.61 -28.92 -43.03
CA GLN A 177 -18.34 -29.20 -42.35
C GLN A 177 -17.56 -27.91 -42.04
N ASN A 178 -17.54 -26.95 -42.97
CA ASN A 178 -16.91 -25.64 -42.77
C ASN A 178 -17.67 -24.78 -41.75
N LEU A 179 -19.00 -24.86 -41.70
CA LEU A 179 -19.82 -24.18 -40.70
C LEU A 179 -19.66 -24.80 -39.32
N GLN A 180 -19.55 -26.13 -39.21
CA GLN A 180 -19.23 -26.82 -37.96
C GLN A 180 -17.82 -26.47 -37.46
N SER A 181 -16.81 -26.45 -38.35
CA SER A 181 -15.44 -26.09 -37.96
C SER A 181 -15.32 -24.61 -37.58
N ALA A 182 -16.01 -23.70 -38.29
CA ALA A 182 -16.09 -22.28 -37.92
C ALA A 182 -16.82 -22.06 -36.59
N ASN A 183 -17.91 -22.79 -36.32
CA ASN A 183 -18.61 -22.73 -35.03
C ASN A 183 -17.75 -23.29 -33.89
N ALA A 184 -17.04 -24.40 -34.11
CA ALA A 184 -16.09 -24.95 -33.12
C ALA A 184 -14.92 -23.99 -32.86
N ALA A 185 -14.37 -23.36 -33.90
CA ALA A 185 -13.35 -22.34 -33.78
C ALA A 185 -13.86 -21.12 -32.99
N SER A 186 -15.06 -20.61 -33.31
CA SER A 186 -15.72 -19.49 -32.61
C SER A 186 -16.00 -19.81 -31.14
N ALA A 187 -16.50 -21.02 -30.83
CA ALA A 187 -16.66 -21.47 -29.45
C ALA A 187 -15.30 -21.52 -28.72
N SER A 188 -14.25 -22.06 -29.34
CA SER A 188 -12.90 -22.08 -28.76
C SER A 188 -12.28 -20.69 -28.60
N ALA A 189 -12.68 -19.72 -29.42
CA ALA A 189 -12.28 -18.32 -29.30
C ALA A 189 -12.98 -17.69 -28.11
N ARG A 190 -14.30 -17.84 -27.98
CA ARG A 190 -15.10 -17.37 -26.83
C ARG A 190 -14.63 -17.97 -25.50
N PHE A 191 -14.27 -19.27 -25.46
CA PHE A 191 -13.71 -19.87 -24.24
C PHE A 191 -12.33 -19.30 -23.89
N ARG A 192 -11.46 -19.00 -24.86
CA ARG A 192 -10.19 -18.30 -24.60
C ARG A 192 -10.41 -16.86 -24.16
N GLU A 193 -11.33 -16.14 -24.80
CA GLU A 193 -11.75 -14.78 -24.45
C GLU A 193 -12.26 -14.74 -23.00
N GLN A 194 -13.15 -15.66 -22.61
CA GLN A 194 -13.64 -15.78 -21.24
C GLN A 194 -12.53 -16.16 -20.24
N SER A 195 -11.60 -17.06 -20.59
CA SER A 195 -10.45 -17.39 -19.73
C SER A 195 -9.53 -16.19 -19.52
N LEU A 196 -9.15 -15.51 -20.61
CA LEU A 196 -8.33 -14.31 -20.56
C LEU A 196 -9.02 -13.17 -19.82
N GLN A 197 -10.35 -13.05 -19.92
CA GLN A 197 -11.10 -12.04 -19.18
C GLN A 197 -11.21 -12.38 -17.69
N GLN A 198 -11.32 -13.66 -17.32
CA GLN A 198 -11.22 -14.11 -15.93
C GLN A 198 -9.82 -13.86 -15.36
N GLU A 199 -8.75 -14.18 -16.11
CA GLU A 199 -7.35 -13.86 -15.74
C GLU A 199 -7.12 -12.35 -15.60
N LEU A 200 -7.69 -11.55 -16.50
CA LEU A 200 -7.62 -10.09 -16.49
C LEU A 200 -8.40 -9.47 -15.32
N ASP A 201 -9.57 -10.01 -14.96
CA ASP A 201 -10.31 -9.54 -13.79
C ASP A 201 -9.75 -10.06 -12.46
N LEU A 202 -9.09 -11.23 -12.44
CA LEU A 202 -8.30 -11.70 -11.29
C LEU A 202 -7.04 -10.85 -11.09
N THR A 203 -6.31 -10.52 -12.16
CA THR A 203 -5.13 -9.64 -12.07
C THR A 203 -5.49 -8.20 -11.72
N LYS A 204 -6.64 -7.68 -12.19
CA LYS A 204 -7.21 -6.41 -11.65
C LYS A 204 -7.46 -6.50 -10.16
N ARG A 205 -8.23 -7.48 -9.68
CA ARG A 205 -8.53 -7.64 -8.24
C ARG A 205 -7.26 -7.79 -7.40
N ASN A 206 -6.26 -8.49 -7.90
CA ASN A 206 -4.96 -8.61 -7.23
C ASN A 206 -4.23 -7.26 -7.19
N ASN A 207 -4.22 -6.48 -8.29
CA ASN A 207 -3.64 -5.14 -8.31
C ASN A 207 -4.40 -4.16 -7.41
N GLU A 208 -5.73 -4.19 -7.41
CA GLU A 208 -6.60 -3.43 -6.50
C GLU A 208 -6.29 -3.78 -5.04
N TRP A 209 -6.15 -5.08 -4.73
CA TRP A 209 -5.78 -5.56 -3.39
C TRP A 209 -4.37 -5.09 -3.00
N PHE A 210 -3.36 -5.28 -3.85
CA PHE A 210 -2.00 -4.77 -3.62
C PHE A 210 -1.96 -3.24 -3.48
N GLU A 211 -2.76 -2.50 -4.24
CA GLU A 211 -2.90 -1.05 -4.09
C GLU A 211 -3.55 -0.69 -2.75
N THR A 212 -4.61 -1.39 -2.33
CA THR A 212 -5.22 -1.16 -1.02
C THR A 212 -4.25 -1.47 0.11
N GLU A 213 -3.47 -2.55 0.02
CA GLU A 213 -2.49 -2.92 1.04
C GLU A 213 -1.27 -1.97 1.04
N LEU A 214 -0.85 -1.46 -0.13
CA LEU A 214 0.14 -0.38 -0.19
C LEU A 214 -0.40 0.90 0.46
N LYS A 215 -1.69 1.22 0.28
CA LYS A 215 -2.35 2.40 0.87
C LYS A 215 -2.56 2.23 2.39
N THR A 216 -2.98 1.07 2.88
CA THR A 216 -3.07 0.79 4.33
C THR A 216 -1.69 0.83 4.97
N LYS A 217 -0.68 0.15 4.40
CA LYS A 217 0.68 0.15 4.98
C LYS A 217 1.33 1.52 4.94
N SER A 218 1.17 2.30 3.87
CA SER A 218 1.67 3.69 3.86
C SER A 218 0.94 4.59 4.86
N ALA A 219 -0.37 4.41 5.08
CA ALA A 219 -1.11 5.10 6.13
C ALA A 219 -0.69 4.67 7.55
N GLU A 220 -0.44 3.38 7.77
CA GLU A 220 0.12 2.84 9.02
C GLU A 220 1.51 3.40 9.30
N TYR A 221 2.43 3.41 8.32
CA TYR A 221 3.75 4.00 8.46
C TYR A 221 3.70 5.52 8.69
N LEU A 222 2.78 6.25 8.05
CA LEU A 222 2.56 7.67 8.31
C LEU A 222 2.00 7.92 9.71
N LYS A 223 1.06 7.08 10.18
CA LYS A 223 0.52 7.14 11.54
C LYS A 223 1.60 6.82 12.58
N PHE A 224 2.33 5.73 12.44
CA PHE A 224 3.46 5.36 13.30
C PHE A 224 4.53 6.46 13.32
N ARG A 225 4.88 7.05 12.17
CA ARG A 225 5.82 8.17 12.10
C ARG A 225 5.29 9.39 12.86
N LYS A 226 4.02 9.75 12.71
CA LYS A 226 3.39 10.85 13.46
C LYS A 226 3.37 10.58 14.97
N GLU A 227 3.00 9.37 15.40
CA GLU A 227 2.99 8.95 16.81
C GLU A 227 4.40 8.95 17.42
N LYS A 228 5.42 8.47 16.69
CA LYS A 228 6.81 8.51 17.15
C LYS A 228 7.39 9.92 17.15
N SER A 229 7.09 10.75 16.16
CA SER A 229 7.46 12.17 16.18
C SER A 229 6.81 12.91 17.34
N ALA A 230 5.51 12.69 17.58
CA ALA A 230 4.80 13.28 18.72
C ALA A 230 5.41 12.83 20.07
N ARG A 231 5.69 11.53 20.26
CA ARG A 231 6.34 11.05 21.49
C ARG A 231 7.79 11.52 21.62
N ILE A 232 8.50 11.77 20.52
CA ILE A 232 9.82 12.42 20.56
C ILE A 232 9.69 13.87 21.03
N SER A 233 8.77 14.66 20.48
CA SER A 233 8.53 16.05 20.92
C SER A 233 8.02 16.13 22.38
N GLU A 234 7.21 15.17 22.80
CA GLU A 234 6.75 15.03 24.19
C GLU A 234 7.91 14.69 25.13
N LEU A 235 8.76 13.72 24.78
CA LEU A 235 10.00 13.40 25.51
C LEU A 235 11.01 14.56 25.52
N GLN A 236 11.07 15.36 24.45
CA GLN A 236 11.89 16.58 24.42
C GLN A 236 11.35 17.61 25.40
N ARG A 237 10.02 17.85 25.41
CA ARG A 237 9.36 18.76 26.36
C ARG A 237 9.55 18.30 27.82
N GLU A 238 9.36 17.01 28.10
CA GLU A 238 9.63 16.39 29.43
C GLU A 238 11.10 16.62 29.86
N ASN A 239 12.05 16.52 28.92
CA ASN A 239 13.48 16.71 29.18
C ASN A 239 13.86 18.20 29.34
N GLU A 240 13.25 19.11 28.57
CA GLU A 240 13.41 20.56 28.72
C GLU A 240 12.81 21.06 30.04
N GLU A 241 11.63 20.57 30.42
CA GLU A 241 11.02 20.79 31.73
C GLU A 241 11.95 20.30 32.86
N ALA A 242 12.44 19.06 32.77
CA ALA A 242 13.38 18.50 33.75
C ALA A 242 14.69 19.30 33.83
N ASN A 243 15.29 19.72 32.71
CA ASN A 243 16.49 20.55 32.70
C ASN A 243 16.22 21.95 33.30
N SER A 244 15.07 22.56 32.98
CA SER A 244 14.68 23.85 33.56
C SER A 244 14.49 23.75 35.08
N MET A 245 13.93 22.63 35.56
CA MET A 245 13.78 22.33 36.98
C MET A 245 15.14 22.11 37.64
N VAL A 246 16.03 21.33 37.05
CA VAL A 246 17.42 21.12 37.52
C VAL A 246 18.18 22.44 37.60
N ASP A 247 18.07 23.32 36.60
CA ASP A 247 18.72 24.63 36.64
C ASP A 247 18.06 25.58 37.64
N SER A 248 16.75 25.50 37.88
CA SER A 248 16.10 26.23 38.97
C SER A 248 16.59 25.76 40.35
N LEU A 249 16.72 24.43 40.53
CA LEU A 249 17.25 23.82 41.75
C LEU A 249 18.71 24.19 41.97
N ARG A 250 19.55 24.20 40.92
CA ARG A 250 20.95 24.68 40.99
C ARG A 250 21.06 26.15 41.33
N ARG A 251 20.19 27.01 40.78
CA ARG A 251 20.14 28.45 41.14
C ARG A 251 19.75 28.62 42.61
N ASN A 252 18.77 27.86 43.10
CA ASN A 252 18.36 27.85 44.49
C ASN A 252 19.46 27.29 45.41
N GLU A 253 20.14 26.21 45.02
CA GLU A 253 21.27 25.61 45.73
C GLU A 253 22.44 26.60 45.84
N ASN A 254 22.80 27.28 44.75
CA ASN A 254 23.85 28.29 44.75
C ASN A 254 23.47 29.54 45.57
N ALA A 255 22.20 29.96 45.55
CA ALA A 255 21.71 31.03 46.41
C ALA A 255 21.72 30.65 47.90
N LEU A 256 21.40 29.39 48.22
CA LEU A 256 21.49 28.85 49.58
C LEU A 256 22.95 28.71 50.05
N LYS A 257 23.88 28.30 49.18
CA LYS A 257 25.33 28.30 49.45
C LYS A 257 25.84 29.70 49.70
N SER A 258 25.62 30.65 48.78
CA SER A 258 26.01 32.06 48.97
C SER A 258 25.43 32.68 50.24
N ARG A 259 24.23 32.26 50.66
CA ARG A 259 23.62 32.67 51.93
C ARG A 259 24.23 31.98 53.16
N LEU A 260 24.69 30.73 53.02
CA LEU A 260 25.46 30.04 54.05
C LEU A 260 26.82 30.72 54.22
N ASP A 261 27.54 30.95 53.11
CA ASP A 261 28.83 31.65 53.07
C ASP A 261 28.72 33.05 53.71
N GLU A 262 27.66 33.82 53.39
CA GLU A 262 27.36 35.12 54.04
C GLU A 262 27.13 35.01 55.57
N VAL A 263 26.51 33.91 56.03
CA VAL A 263 26.20 33.70 57.46
C VAL A 263 27.44 33.19 58.21
N GLU A 264 28.24 32.33 57.60
CA GLU A 264 29.53 31.87 58.11
C GLU A 264 30.52 33.05 58.19
N GLN A 265 30.64 33.88 57.15
CA GLN A 265 31.46 35.10 57.21
C GLN A 265 30.99 36.06 58.31
N ARG A 266 29.68 36.32 58.44
CA ARG A 266 29.15 37.16 59.54
C ARG A 266 29.39 36.55 60.92
N TYR A 267 29.42 35.23 61.02
CA TYR A 267 29.75 34.53 62.26
C TYR A 267 31.24 34.66 62.59
N GLU A 268 32.14 34.54 61.62
CA GLU A 268 33.58 34.80 61.78
C GLU A 268 33.88 36.26 62.10
N GLU A 269 33.21 37.23 61.45
CA GLU A 269 33.26 38.65 61.78
C GLU A 269 32.78 38.91 63.22
N SER A 270 31.73 38.21 63.67
CA SER A 270 31.27 38.30 65.06
C SER A 270 32.26 37.69 66.06
N LEU A 271 32.90 36.56 65.72
CA LEU A 271 33.89 35.91 66.57
C LEU A 271 35.18 36.74 66.69
N THR A 272 35.66 37.31 65.58
CA THR A 272 36.83 38.19 65.57
C THR A 272 36.55 39.51 66.28
N SER A 273 35.36 40.09 66.15
CA SER A 273 34.94 41.23 66.97
C SER A 273 34.86 40.88 68.46
N ILE A 274 34.34 39.70 68.83
CA ILE A 274 34.33 39.21 70.22
C ILE A 274 35.75 38.95 70.74
N GLN A 275 36.69 38.54 69.89
CA GLN A 275 38.11 38.43 70.26
C GLN A 275 38.74 39.80 70.51
N GLN A 276 38.56 40.75 69.58
CA GLN A 276 39.06 42.13 69.73
C GLN A 276 38.53 42.79 71.00
N LEU A 277 37.21 42.72 71.26
CA LEU A 277 36.62 43.28 72.48
C LEU A 277 37.13 42.60 73.77
N LYS A 278 37.53 41.32 73.71
CA LYS A 278 38.19 40.64 74.84
C LYS A 278 39.63 41.08 75.01
N GLU A 279 40.37 41.27 73.92
CA GLU A 279 41.75 41.76 73.95
C GLU A 279 41.82 43.21 74.44
N GLU A 280 40.89 44.08 74.02
CA GLU A 280 40.73 45.44 74.55
C GLU A 280 40.35 45.44 76.05
N ALA A 281 39.44 44.54 76.47
CA ALA A 281 39.09 44.37 77.88
C ALA A 281 40.26 43.84 78.74
N ILE A 282 41.11 42.97 78.18
CA ILE A 282 42.34 42.50 78.84
C ILE A 282 43.36 43.63 78.92
N GLN A 283 43.64 44.35 77.82
CA GLN A 283 44.61 45.46 77.80
C GLN A 283 44.21 46.58 78.75
N THR A 284 42.92 46.92 78.86
CA THR A 284 42.42 47.92 79.82
C THR A 284 42.46 47.41 81.26
N ALA A 285 42.17 46.12 81.51
CA ALA A 285 42.35 45.53 82.84
C ALA A 285 43.84 45.49 83.26
N GLU A 286 44.76 45.22 82.33
CA GLU A 286 46.20 45.28 82.55
C GLU A 286 46.70 46.71 82.77
N SER A 287 46.20 47.71 82.03
CA SER A 287 46.57 49.11 82.26
C SER A 287 46.07 49.61 83.62
N PHE A 288 44.81 49.32 83.99
CA PHE A 288 44.30 49.66 85.33
C PHE A 288 45.06 48.93 86.44
N ARG A 289 45.50 47.69 86.21
CA ARG A 289 46.36 46.98 87.16
C ARG A 289 47.73 47.67 87.30
N ILE A 290 48.38 48.05 86.21
CA ILE A 290 49.67 48.75 86.24
C ILE A 290 49.53 50.11 86.93
N GLU A 291 48.44 50.84 86.68
CA GLU A 291 48.12 52.07 87.39
C GLU A 291 47.93 51.83 88.89
N LEU A 292 47.16 50.82 89.29
CA LEU A 292 46.98 50.43 90.70
C LEU A 292 48.30 50.01 91.38
N ASP A 293 49.10 49.17 90.73
CA ASP A 293 50.41 48.74 91.24
C ASP A 293 51.36 49.96 91.39
N SER A 294 51.27 50.94 90.49
CA SER A 294 52.04 52.20 90.59
C SER A 294 51.53 53.13 91.71
N ALA A 295 50.21 53.21 91.90
CA ALA A 295 49.57 54.04 92.93
C ALA A 295 49.80 53.46 94.33
N ASN A 296 49.72 52.14 94.48
CA ASN A 296 50.10 51.41 95.70
C ASN A 296 51.55 51.70 96.07
N ARG A 297 52.48 51.58 95.10
CA ARG A 297 53.90 51.88 95.33
C ARG A 297 54.17 53.35 95.68
N LEU A 298 53.37 54.29 95.15
CA LEU A 298 53.42 55.69 95.56
C LEU A 298 52.93 55.87 97.00
N ALA A 299 51.83 55.19 97.38
CA ALA A 299 51.27 55.23 98.73
C ALA A 299 52.23 54.59 99.77
N GLU A 300 52.91 53.49 99.43
CA GLU A 300 53.98 52.90 100.25
C GLU A 300 55.14 53.88 100.48
N LEU A 301 55.60 54.57 99.43
CA LEU A 301 56.65 55.59 99.53
C LEU A 301 56.21 56.80 100.37
N GLN A 302 54.95 57.23 100.25
CA GLN A 302 54.38 58.27 101.10
C GLN A 302 54.23 57.81 102.57
N GLY A 303 53.87 56.54 102.79
CA GLY A 303 53.83 55.90 104.10
C GLY A 303 55.20 55.89 104.78
N ALA A 304 56.23 55.38 104.11
CA ALA A 304 57.62 55.37 104.62
C ALA A 304 58.16 56.80 104.87
N SER A 305 57.79 57.76 104.02
CA SER A 305 58.11 59.19 104.24
C SER A 305 57.42 59.75 105.49
N ALA A 306 56.15 59.39 105.73
CA ALA A 306 55.42 59.79 106.92
C ALA A 306 55.93 59.10 108.20
N GLU A 307 56.38 57.85 108.12
CA GLU A 307 56.99 57.14 109.26
C GLU A 307 58.36 57.71 109.62
N THR A 308 59.24 57.95 108.64
CA THR A 308 60.53 58.60 108.90
C THR A 308 60.38 60.04 109.39
N ALA A 309 59.32 60.76 108.98
CA ALA A 309 58.96 62.04 109.57
C ALA A 309 58.50 61.91 111.05
N LYS A 310 57.66 60.92 111.38
CA LYS A 310 57.25 60.63 112.77
C LYS A 310 58.44 60.26 113.66
N GLN A 311 59.38 59.45 113.16
CA GLN A 311 60.61 59.07 113.88
C GLN A 311 61.43 60.31 114.24
N ARG A 312 61.68 61.23 113.29
CA ARG A 312 62.37 62.50 113.59
C ARG A 312 61.63 63.36 114.62
N VAL A 313 60.30 63.39 114.59
CA VAL A 313 59.51 64.12 115.60
C VAL A 313 59.67 63.48 116.99
N GLN A 314 59.74 62.15 117.09
CA GLN A 314 60.02 61.44 118.35
C GLN A 314 61.46 61.69 118.84
N GLU A 315 62.45 61.71 117.93
CA GLU A 315 63.84 62.09 118.26
C GLU A 315 63.92 63.53 118.81
N PHE A 316 63.22 64.48 118.19
CA PHE A 316 63.14 65.86 118.69
C PHE A 316 62.37 65.99 120.01
N GLN A 317 61.34 65.18 120.24
CA GLN A 317 60.63 65.11 121.54
C GLN A 317 61.56 64.62 122.65
N LEU A 318 62.28 63.52 122.44
CA LEU A 318 63.25 62.98 123.39
C LEU A 318 64.43 63.93 123.66
N ALA A 319 64.85 64.71 122.66
CA ALA A 319 65.86 65.76 122.85
C ALA A 319 65.33 66.94 123.68
N LEU A 320 64.06 67.32 123.48
CA LEU A 320 63.40 68.41 124.21
C LEU A 320 63.03 68.03 125.65
N GLU A 321 62.77 66.74 125.92
CA GLU A 321 62.59 66.21 127.28
C GLU A 321 63.90 66.27 128.07
N LYS A 322 65.02 65.76 127.52
CA LYS A 322 66.35 65.87 128.15
C LYS A 322 66.73 67.32 128.49
N ALA A 323 66.53 68.25 127.55
CA ALA A 323 66.81 69.67 127.78
C ALA A 323 65.92 70.32 128.86
N ARG A 324 64.78 69.72 129.23
CA ARG A 324 63.96 70.14 130.38
C ARG A 324 64.48 69.53 131.68
N ASP A 325 64.92 68.28 131.67
CA ASP A 325 65.49 67.60 132.83
C ASP A 325 66.82 68.26 133.25
N ASP A 326 67.71 68.55 132.28
CA ASP A 326 68.96 69.30 132.50
C ASP A 326 68.70 70.67 133.16
N ALA A 327 67.69 71.41 132.65
CA ALA A 327 67.29 72.70 133.21
C ALA A 327 66.64 72.58 134.60
N ALA A 328 65.93 71.48 134.88
CA ALA A 328 65.38 71.20 136.20
C ALA A 328 66.48 70.88 137.23
N GLU A 329 67.57 70.22 136.82
CA GLU A 329 68.75 70.04 137.66
C GLU A 329 69.44 71.38 137.99
N GLU A 330 69.66 72.27 137.00
CA GLU A 330 70.24 73.60 137.26
C GLU A 330 69.36 74.43 138.21
N ILE A 331 68.05 74.47 137.98
CA ILE A 331 67.10 75.15 138.88
C ILE A 331 67.15 74.54 140.30
N SER A 332 67.37 73.23 140.43
CA SER A 332 67.47 72.56 141.73
C SER A 332 68.77 72.92 142.46
N ARG A 333 69.90 73.06 141.74
CA ARG A 333 71.17 73.52 142.34
C ARG A 333 71.09 74.97 142.80
N LEU A 334 70.57 75.86 141.96
CA LEU A 334 70.39 77.29 142.28
C LEU A 334 69.46 77.49 143.49
N ARG A 335 68.45 76.64 143.67
CA ARG A 335 67.60 76.66 144.88
C ARG A 335 68.39 76.35 146.15
N VAL A 336 69.25 75.33 146.13
CA VAL A 336 70.07 74.96 147.29
C VAL A 336 71.05 76.08 147.67
N GLU A 337 71.67 76.74 146.69
CA GLU A 337 72.56 77.89 146.93
C GLU A 337 71.79 79.07 147.56
N VAL A 338 70.60 79.38 147.06
CA VAL A 338 69.71 80.42 147.62
C VAL A 338 69.27 80.07 149.04
N GLU A 339 68.95 78.80 149.34
CA GLU A 339 68.58 78.34 150.68
C GLU A 339 69.73 78.55 151.68
N THR A 340 70.99 78.29 151.26
CA THR A 340 72.17 78.52 152.11
C THR A 340 72.43 80.00 152.38
N GLU A 341 72.41 80.85 151.34
CA GLU A 341 72.55 82.31 151.47
C GLU A 341 71.43 82.92 152.34
N HIS A 342 70.22 82.38 152.28
CA HIS A 342 69.11 82.80 153.15
C HIS A 342 69.35 82.42 154.62
N SER A 343 69.97 81.27 154.88
CA SER A 343 70.27 80.83 156.25
C SER A 343 71.35 81.69 156.94
N ASP A 344 72.38 82.11 156.20
CA ASP A 344 73.42 83.02 156.69
C ASP A 344 72.89 84.45 156.86
N LYS A 345 71.96 84.89 155.99
CA LYS A 345 71.20 86.13 156.19
C LYS A 345 70.43 86.13 157.51
N GLU A 346 69.64 85.09 157.80
CA GLU A 346 68.90 85.03 159.06
C GLU A 346 69.84 85.08 160.29
N ALA A 347 71.03 84.47 160.19
CA ALA A 347 72.03 84.51 161.27
C ALA A 347 72.66 85.90 161.48
N ALA A 348 72.67 86.76 160.45
CA ALA A 348 73.04 88.17 160.55
C ALA A 348 71.86 89.03 161.04
N GLU A 349 70.67 88.84 160.48
CA GLU A 349 69.44 89.56 160.80
C GLU A 349 69.06 89.39 162.29
N ARG A 350 69.25 88.22 162.88
CA ARG A 350 69.03 87.99 164.33
C ARG A 350 69.93 88.85 165.23
N ARG A 351 71.16 89.18 164.80
CA ARG A 351 72.06 90.11 165.53
C ARG A 351 71.71 91.58 165.32
N ILE A 352 71.09 91.90 164.19
CA ILE A 352 70.56 93.24 163.90
C ILE A 352 69.28 93.47 164.73
N ALA A 353 68.39 92.49 164.82
CA ALA A 353 67.15 92.54 165.60
C ALA A 353 67.36 92.83 167.11
N GLU A 354 68.45 92.33 167.72
CA GLU A 354 68.82 92.65 169.11
C GLU A 354 69.21 94.12 169.32
N LEU A 355 69.64 94.82 168.26
CA LEU A 355 69.96 96.26 168.28
C LEU A 355 68.77 97.13 167.81
N GLU A 356 67.98 96.64 166.86
CA GLU A 356 66.77 97.33 166.38
C GLU A 356 65.64 97.33 167.42
N LEU A 357 65.57 96.33 168.32
CA LEU A 357 64.66 96.36 169.48
C LEU A 357 64.89 97.56 170.44
N ALA A 358 66.00 98.29 170.31
CA ALA A 358 66.25 99.53 171.03
C ALA A 358 65.74 100.80 170.30
N ILE A 359 65.27 100.70 169.05
CA ILE A 359 64.83 101.82 168.22
C ILE A 359 63.50 101.48 167.56
N SER A 360 62.41 102.05 168.10
CA SER A 360 61.01 101.97 167.63
C SER A 360 60.36 100.56 167.69
N GLN A 361 59.22 100.30 168.34
CA GLN A 361 58.20 101.15 169.00
C GLN A 361 57.61 102.27 168.11
N LEU A 362 56.39 102.02 167.60
CA LEU A 362 55.75 102.73 166.47
C LEU A 362 56.47 102.36 165.15
N GLU A 363 55.85 101.89 164.06
CA GLU A 363 54.46 101.88 163.60
C GLU A 363 54.18 100.50 162.95
N SER A 364 53.27 99.66 163.45
CA SER A 364 51.80 99.63 163.20
C SER A 364 51.35 99.40 161.75
N GLU A 365 51.06 98.13 161.43
CA GLU A 365 49.93 97.60 160.63
C GLU A 365 49.59 98.10 159.20
N VAL A 366 49.58 97.11 158.27
CA VAL A 366 48.48 96.77 157.32
C VAL A 366 47.78 97.87 156.50
N SER A 367 48.02 97.89 155.17
CA SER A 367 47.01 97.93 154.07
C SER A 367 47.72 98.06 152.70
N ALA A 368 47.38 97.34 151.63
CA ALA A 368 46.14 97.40 150.83
C ALA A 368 45.84 98.79 150.21
N GLY A 369 46.65 99.22 149.21
CA GLY A 369 46.71 100.65 148.77
C GLY A 369 46.92 100.95 147.26
N ARG A 370 46.23 100.22 146.37
CA ARG A 370 45.83 100.56 144.98
C ARG A 370 46.22 101.94 144.35
N ASN A 371 46.65 101.88 143.07
CA ASN A 371 46.63 102.91 141.97
C ASN A 371 47.84 103.85 141.73
N ARG A 372 48.20 103.98 140.43
CA ARG A 372 49.06 105.00 139.75
C ARG A 372 50.55 104.92 140.13
N LEU A 373 51.53 105.18 139.26
CA LEU A 373 51.65 105.83 137.93
C LEU A 373 52.38 104.86 136.94
N MET A 374 52.58 105.06 135.62
CA MET A 374 52.17 106.05 134.60
C MET A 374 52.28 105.40 133.19
N SER A 375 51.73 106.05 132.14
CA SER A 375 51.84 105.67 130.70
C SER A 375 51.22 104.31 130.29
N PRO A 376 50.95 104.02 128.99
CA PRO A 376 51.00 104.88 127.80
C PRO A 376 49.59 105.36 127.35
N ALA A 377 49.41 105.76 126.07
CA ALA A 377 48.27 106.54 125.60
C ALA A 377 47.39 105.89 124.49
N ARG A 378 46.30 106.59 124.17
CA ARG A 378 45.33 106.45 123.05
C ARG A 378 46.02 106.47 121.64
N GLU A 379 45.37 106.19 120.50
CA GLU A 379 43.93 106.12 120.17
C GLU A 379 43.57 105.15 118.99
N LEU A 380 42.42 105.39 118.35
CA LEU A 380 41.67 104.62 117.35
C LEU A 380 42.16 104.79 115.89
N ASN A 381 42.03 103.72 115.08
CA ASN A 381 42.03 103.66 113.59
C ASN A 381 43.21 104.23 112.76
N GLY A 382 43.78 103.39 111.90
CA GLY A 382 44.71 103.74 110.81
C GLY A 382 44.99 102.52 109.91
N ALA A 383 45.49 102.71 108.68
CA ALA A 383 45.60 101.62 107.69
C ALA A 383 46.81 101.74 106.74
N THR A 384 47.22 100.64 106.09
CA THR A 384 48.17 100.55 104.93
C THR A 384 49.61 101.03 105.25
N PRO A 385 50.63 101.07 104.33
CA PRO A 385 50.76 100.71 102.90
C PRO A 385 51.72 99.50 102.66
N SER A 386 52.35 99.18 101.50
CA SER A 386 52.54 99.87 100.20
C SER A 386 52.78 98.86 99.04
N THR A 387 52.11 98.94 97.88
CA THR A 387 52.54 99.49 96.56
C THR A 387 53.63 98.73 95.78
N PRO A 388 53.65 98.75 94.42
CA PRO A 388 52.83 99.50 93.43
C PRO A 388 52.04 98.53 92.46
N MET A 389 51.58 98.80 91.21
CA MET A 389 51.64 99.96 90.29
C MET A 389 50.53 99.98 89.19
N ARG A 390 49.90 101.15 88.95
CA ARG A 390 49.23 101.64 87.70
C ARG A 390 47.96 100.94 87.08
N PRO A 391 47.18 101.64 86.19
CA PRO A 391 45.71 101.44 86.06
C PRO A 391 45.09 101.47 84.61
N GLY A 392 43.75 101.39 84.49
CA GLY A 392 42.96 101.69 83.28
C GLY A 392 41.41 101.68 83.47
N THR A 393 40.64 102.43 82.67
CA THR A 393 39.17 102.71 82.77
C THR A 393 38.54 102.95 81.35
N PRO A 394 37.23 103.27 81.11
CA PRO A 394 35.91 102.95 81.74
C PRO A 394 34.74 102.61 80.71
N VAL A 395 33.46 102.58 81.18
CA VAL A 395 32.13 102.73 80.45
C VAL A 395 31.54 101.50 79.68
N GLY A 396 30.23 101.19 79.65
CA GLY A 396 29.05 101.61 80.46
C GLY A 396 27.63 101.47 79.81
N ALA A 397 26.55 101.50 80.62
CA ALA A 397 25.14 101.92 80.35
C ALA A 397 24.16 101.10 79.43
N PHE A 398 22.80 101.11 79.53
CA PHE A 398 21.78 101.29 80.63
C PHE A 398 20.35 100.79 80.18
N SER A 399 19.29 100.89 81.03
CA SER A 399 17.97 100.15 80.98
C SER A 399 16.70 100.93 80.41
N PRO A 400 15.39 100.74 80.81
CA PRO A 400 14.35 99.77 80.29
C PRO A 400 12.81 100.19 80.15
N ARG A 401 11.92 99.27 79.66
CA ARG A 401 10.48 98.93 80.09
C ARG A 401 9.14 99.70 79.70
N ALA A 402 8.07 98.93 79.34
CA ALA A 402 6.64 98.90 79.87
C ALA A 402 5.30 99.43 79.17
N SER A 403 4.30 98.50 78.95
CA SER A 403 2.82 98.43 79.31
C SER A 403 1.54 99.15 78.69
N ARG A 404 0.49 98.35 78.31
CA ARG A 404 -1.04 98.35 78.48
C ARG A 404 -2.05 99.47 77.98
N ALA A 405 -3.28 99.09 77.49
CA ALA A 405 -4.69 99.64 77.75
C ALA A 405 -5.80 99.45 76.61
N LYS A 406 -7.07 99.98 76.75
CA LYS A 406 -8.34 99.57 76.01
C LYS A 406 -9.52 100.64 75.99
N GLY A 407 -10.44 100.75 74.98
CA GLY A 407 -11.67 101.65 74.97
C GLY A 407 -12.54 101.82 73.66
N GLY A 408 -13.68 102.58 73.67
CA GLY A 408 -14.66 102.89 72.54
C GLY A 408 -15.98 103.63 73.01
N LEU A 409 -17.09 103.99 72.29
CA LEU A 409 -17.58 104.09 70.86
C LEU A 409 -19.05 104.74 70.79
N THR A 410 -19.53 105.51 69.77
CA THR A 410 -20.95 106.06 69.68
C THR A 410 -21.63 106.41 68.29
N LEU A 411 -22.98 106.28 68.28
CA LEU A 411 -24.13 106.78 67.47
C LEU A 411 -24.11 107.21 65.97
N THR A 412 -23.07 107.77 65.33
CA THR A 412 -23.21 108.38 63.96
C THR A 412 -23.47 107.38 62.82
N GLN A 413 -23.71 106.11 63.15
CA GLN A 413 -23.67 104.96 62.25
C GLN A 413 -24.99 104.72 61.48
N MET A 414 -26.16 105.04 62.04
CA MET A 414 -27.45 104.56 61.50
C MET A 414 -27.73 105.02 60.05
N TYR A 415 -27.44 106.27 59.69
CA TYR A 415 -27.58 106.73 58.29
C TYR A 415 -26.54 106.12 57.35
N THR A 416 -25.38 105.69 57.86
CA THR A 416 -24.41 104.93 57.06
C THR A 416 -24.90 103.51 56.79
N GLU A 417 -25.75 102.93 57.64
CA GLU A 417 -26.29 101.58 57.40
C GLU A 417 -27.21 101.53 56.17
N TYR A 418 -28.02 102.55 55.89
CA TYR A 418 -28.91 102.51 54.72
C TYR A 418 -28.13 102.52 53.38
N ASP A 419 -27.10 103.36 53.28
CA ASP A 419 -26.26 103.43 52.07
C ASP A 419 -25.33 102.21 51.95
N LYS A 420 -24.88 101.64 53.09
CA LYS A 420 -24.28 100.30 53.13
C LYS A 420 -25.23 99.24 52.60
N MET A 421 -26.49 99.19 53.03
CA MET A 421 -27.44 98.16 52.56
C MET A 421 -27.66 98.22 51.04
N ARG A 422 -27.69 99.42 50.44
CA ARG A 422 -27.80 99.56 48.99
C ARG A 422 -26.51 99.15 48.25
N THR A 423 -25.34 99.49 48.78
CA THR A 423 -24.05 99.10 48.19
C THR A 423 -23.75 97.60 48.39
N LEU A 424 -24.16 97.02 49.52
CA LEU A 424 -24.14 95.57 49.79
C LEU A 424 -25.07 94.80 48.84
N LEU A 425 -26.27 95.30 48.53
CA LEU A 425 -27.15 94.66 47.56
C LEU A 425 -26.54 94.64 46.14
N ALA A 426 -25.86 95.72 45.74
CA ALA A 426 -25.13 95.76 44.47
C ALA A 426 -23.90 94.83 44.47
N ALA A 427 -23.20 94.71 45.61
CA ALA A 427 -22.11 93.74 45.79
C ALA A 427 -22.63 92.30 45.71
N GLU A 428 -23.74 91.97 46.39
CA GLU A 428 -24.38 90.65 46.35
C GLU A 428 -24.85 90.26 44.94
N GLN A 429 -25.35 91.21 44.15
CA GLN A 429 -25.68 90.93 42.75
C GLN A 429 -24.45 90.63 41.90
N LYS A 430 -23.30 91.27 42.18
CA LYS A 430 -22.03 91.01 41.51
C LYS A 430 -21.42 89.67 41.94
N THR A 431 -21.38 89.37 43.24
CA THR A 431 -20.90 88.06 43.74
C THR A 431 -21.77 86.92 43.28
N ASN A 432 -23.09 87.11 43.11
CA ASN A 432 -23.98 86.10 42.51
C ASN A 432 -23.78 85.92 40.99
N GLN A 433 -23.24 86.91 40.27
CA GLN A 433 -22.80 86.72 38.88
C GLN A 433 -21.47 85.99 38.83
N GLU A 434 -20.50 86.38 39.67
CA GLU A 434 -19.20 85.72 39.79
C GLU A 434 -19.32 84.25 40.25
N LEU A 435 -20.21 83.95 41.20
CA LEU A 435 -20.50 82.56 41.59
C LEU A 435 -21.08 81.74 40.43
N LYS A 436 -21.92 82.36 39.59
CA LYS A 436 -22.50 81.67 38.43
C LYS A 436 -21.44 81.37 37.39
N THR A 437 -20.58 82.33 37.04
CA THR A 437 -19.47 82.05 36.11
C THR A 437 -18.54 80.97 36.65
N THR A 438 -18.21 80.97 37.95
CA THR A 438 -17.41 79.86 38.53
C THR A 438 -18.16 78.52 38.57
N LEU A 439 -19.49 78.52 38.62
CA LEU A 439 -20.30 77.29 38.51
C LEU A 439 -20.34 76.78 37.08
N ASP A 440 -20.50 77.66 36.09
CA ASP A 440 -20.49 77.32 34.68
C ASP A 440 -19.09 76.82 34.26
N GLU A 441 -18.01 77.45 34.76
CA GLU A 441 -16.62 77.00 34.64
C GLU A 441 -16.42 75.61 35.27
N MET A 442 -16.84 75.39 36.53
CA MET A 442 -16.76 74.07 37.17
C MET A 442 -17.60 72.99 36.45
N VAL A 443 -18.72 73.35 35.82
CA VAL A 443 -19.50 72.43 34.99
C VAL A 443 -18.72 72.09 33.72
N GLN A 444 -18.09 73.05 33.07
CA GLN A 444 -17.27 72.83 31.88
C GLN A 444 -16.00 71.99 32.17
N ASP A 445 -15.38 72.16 33.34
CA ASP A 445 -14.29 71.32 33.84
C ASP A 445 -14.76 69.89 34.15
N LEU A 446 -15.97 69.72 34.70
CA LEU A 446 -16.59 68.41 34.93
C LEU A 446 -17.05 67.72 33.64
N GLU A 447 -17.47 68.48 32.63
CA GLU A 447 -17.83 67.95 31.30
C GLU A 447 -16.59 67.56 30.48
N SER A 448 -15.47 68.26 30.63
CA SER A 448 -14.20 67.93 29.96
C SER A 448 -13.43 66.78 30.63
N SER A 449 -13.54 66.59 31.95
CA SER A 449 -13.01 65.42 32.68
C SER A 449 -13.93 64.19 32.64
N LYS A 450 -15.18 64.34 32.21
CA LYS A 450 -16.13 63.22 32.01
C LYS A 450 -15.58 62.05 31.16
N PRO A 451 -14.96 62.25 29.97
CA PRO A 451 -14.37 61.14 29.21
C PRO A 451 -13.32 60.36 29.99
N GLU A 452 -12.47 61.02 30.79
CA GLU A 452 -11.47 60.35 31.64
C GLU A 452 -12.16 59.51 32.74
N ILE A 453 -13.24 60.02 33.33
CA ILE A 453 -14.04 59.29 34.32
C ILE A 453 -14.73 58.06 33.70
N ASP A 454 -15.23 58.17 32.47
CA ASP A 454 -15.89 57.05 31.76
C ASP A 454 -14.88 56.03 31.20
N GLU A 455 -13.65 56.45 30.85
CA GLU A 455 -12.53 55.55 30.54
C GLU A 455 -12.04 54.80 31.79
N LEU A 456 -11.84 55.50 32.92
CA LEU A 456 -11.50 54.87 34.21
C LEU A 456 -12.58 53.88 34.67
N ARG A 457 -13.87 54.14 34.40
CA ARG A 457 -14.95 53.17 34.65
C ARG A 457 -14.86 51.94 33.75
N ALA A 458 -14.52 52.12 32.48
CA ALA A 458 -14.33 51.00 31.56
C ALA A 458 -13.13 50.13 31.98
N ASP A 459 -12.03 50.73 32.42
CA ASP A 459 -10.86 50.01 32.93
C ASP A 459 -11.11 49.36 34.30
N HIS A 460 -11.85 49.99 35.20
CA HIS A 460 -12.32 49.33 36.42
C HIS A 460 -13.19 48.11 36.10
N ALA A 461 -14.15 48.19 35.17
CA ALA A 461 -14.96 47.05 34.77
C ALA A 461 -14.14 45.94 34.06
N ARG A 462 -13.13 46.30 33.27
CA ARG A 462 -12.17 45.34 32.69
C ARG A 462 -11.37 44.63 33.77
N LEU A 463 -10.89 45.36 34.78
CA LEU A 463 -10.13 44.80 35.90
C LEU A 463 -11.00 43.93 36.83
N GLU A 464 -12.26 44.31 37.08
CA GLU A 464 -13.23 43.49 37.81
C GLU A 464 -13.49 42.17 37.07
N ASN A 465 -13.74 42.22 35.76
CA ASN A 465 -13.90 41.01 34.94
C ASN A 465 -12.63 40.15 34.93
N ALA A 466 -11.44 40.74 34.76
CA ALA A 466 -10.18 40.00 34.77
C ALA A 466 -9.88 39.37 36.15
N VAL A 467 -10.33 39.97 37.25
CA VAL A 467 -10.25 39.37 38.60
C VAL A 467 -11.24 38.22 38.76
N VAL A 468 -12.43 38.29 38.16
CA VAL A 468 -13.38 37.15 38.11
C VAL A 468 -12.82 36.01 37.27
N GLU A 469 -12.39 36.27 36.04
CA GLU A 469 -11.77 35.28 35.14
C GLU A 469 -10.55 34.61 35.79
N MET A 470 -9.67 35.38 36.44
CA MET A 470 -8.53 34.85 37.17
C MET A 470 -8.94 34.06 38.44
N SER A 471 -10.07 34.39 39.07
CA SER A 471 -10.62 33.61 40.19
C SER A 471 -11.18 32.27 39.71
N ASP A 472 -11.90 32.25 38.59
CA ASP A 472 -12.42 31.03 37.97
C ASP A 472 -11.27 30.11 37.53
N ILE A 473 -10.21 30.66 36.91
CA ILE A 473 -8.99 29.92 36.55
C ILE A 473 -8.26 29.37 37.78
N LEU A 474 -8.24 30.10 38.90
CA LEU A 474 -7.69 29.59 40.16
C LEU A 474 -8.57 28.51 40.80
N GLU A 475 -9.89 28.57 40.64
CA GLU A 475 -10.80 27.52 41.13
C GLU A 475 -10.71 26.25 40.26
N THR A 476 -10.60 26.35 38.94
CA THR A 476 -10.39 25.18 38.06
C THR A 476 -9.01 24.55 38.29
N ALA A 477 -7.93 25.34 38.28
CA ALA A 477 -6.59 24.84 38.61
C ALA A 477 -6.50 24.27 40.03
N GLY A 478 -7.26 24.84 40.98
CA GLY A 478 -7.42 24.30 42.34
C GLY A 478 -8.05 22.91 42.35
N LYS A 479 -9.17 22.73 41.62
CA LYS A 479 -9.86 21.44 41.46
C LYS A 479 -8.97 20.41 40.76
N GLU A 480 -8.32 20.78 39.66
CA GLU A 480 -7.41 19.91 38.91
C GLU A 480 -6.21 19.47 39.76
N ARG A 481 -5.66 20.36 40.59
CA ARG A 481 -4.61 20.01 41.58
C ARG A 481 -5.15 19.09 42.68
N ASP A 482 -6.38 19.29 43.17
CA ASP A 482 -6.97 18.41 44.18
C ASP A 482 -7.37 17.04 43.61
N ASP A 483 -7.83 16.96 42.36
CA ASP A 483 -8.15 15.68 41.71
C ASP A 483 -6.89 14.92 41.30
N SER A 484 -5.87 15.58 40.73
CA SER A 484 -4.57 14.94 40.46
C SER A 484 -3.86 14.47 41.74
N THR A 485 -3.98 15.20 42.87
CA THR A 485 -3.44 14.71 44.16
C THR A 485 -4.28 13.59 44.78
N LYS A 486 -5.61 13.56 44.58
CA LYS A 486 -6.43 12.37 44.90
C LYS A 486 -6.00 11.17 44.06
N GLU A 487 -5.75 11.34 42.77
CA GLU A 487 -5.30 10.29 41.86
C GLU A 487 -3.90 9.78 42.24
N ALA A 488 -2.96 10.68 42.52
CA ALA A 488 -1.63 10.33 43.02
C ALA A 488 -1.71 9.49 44.30
N ARG A 489 -2.57 9.87 45.26
CA ARG A 489 -2.82 9.08 46.48
C ARG A 489 -3.46 7.72 46.21
N LYS A 490 -4.44 7.63 45.28
CA LYS A 490 -5.02 6.35 44.83
C LYS A 490 -3.95 5.42 44.24
N TRP A 491 -3.06 5.95 43.41
CA TRP A 491 -2.00 5.15 42.77
C TRP A 491 -0.88 4.80 43.75
N GLN A 492 -0.48 5.71 44.63
CA GLN A 492 0.44 5.44 45.74
C GLN A 492 -0.09 4.30 46.62
N GLY A 493 -1.34 4.38 47.10
CA GLY A 493 -1.93 3.32 47.92
C GLY A 493 -2.05 1.96 47.21
N LYS A 494 -2.25 1.94 45.88
CA LYS A 494 -2.18 0.71 45.09
C LYS A 494 -0.75 0.16 44.99
N VAL A 495 0.25 1.01 44.79
CA VAL A 495 1.67 0.61 44.72
C VAL A 495 2.15 0.11 46.08
N GLU A 496 1.78 0.77 47.18
CA GLU A 496 2.07 0.33 48.55
C GLU A 496 1.38 -1.00 48.87
N GLY A 497 0.10 -1.17 48.47
CA GLY A 497 -0.61 -2.44 48.61
C GLY A 497 0.03 -3.60 47.82
N LEU A 498 0.40 -3.37 46.55
CA LEU A 498 1.08 -4.36 45.72
C LEU A 498 2.51 -4.66 46.19
N ALA A 499 3.20 -3.69 46.80
CA ALA A 499 4.50 -3.92 47.44
C ALA A 499 4.36 -4.80 48.69
N GLN A 500 3.36 -4.51 49.54
CA GLN A 500 3.05 -5.34 50.71
C GLN A 500 2.63 -6.77 50.31
N GLU A 501 1.79 -6.93 49.28
CA GLU A 501 1.45 -8.24 48.72
C GLU A 501 2.68 -8.96 48.16
N GLY A 502 3.56 -8.25 47.45
CA GLY A 502 4.83 -8.78 46.95
C GLY A 502 5.76 -9.26 48.06
N ASP A 503 5.85 -8.55 49.18
CA ASP A 503 6.65 -8.96 50.35
C ASP A 503 6.03 -10.10 51.14
N ILE A 504 4.69 -10.18 51.22
CA ILE A 504 3.97 -11.35 51.75
C ILE A 504 4.25 -12.58 50.88
N LEU A 505 4.18 -12.47 49.55
CA LEU A 505 4.45 -13.57 48.62
C LEU A 505 5.93 -14.01 48.67
N ARG A 506 6.88 -13.07 48.73
CA ARG A 506 8.30 -13.36 48.98
C ARG A 506 8.48 -14.11 50.30
N GLN A 507 7.77 -13.71 51.34
CA GLN A 507 7.86 -14.36 52.65
C GLN A 507 7.28 -15.78 52.62
N GLN A 508 6.11 -15.99 52.00
CA GLN A 508 5.54 -17.32 51.78
C GLN A 508 6.50 -18.24 51.02
N LEU A 509 7.25 -17.72 50.02
CA LEU A 509 8.26 -18.49 49.31
C LEU A 509 9.47 -18.87 50.20
N ARG A 510 9.91 -17.98 51.12
CA ARG A 510 10.93 -18.33 52.14
C ARG A 510 10.42 -19.41 53.09
N ASP A 511 9.22 -19.24 53.64
CA ASP A 511 8.62 -20.16 54.59
C ASP A 511 8.33 -21.55 53.97
N LEU A 512 7.94 -21.60 52.70
CA LEU A 512 7.76 -22.84 51.95
C LEU A 512 9.10 -23.50 51.61
N SER A 513 10.13 -22.72 51.28
CA SER A 513 11.49 -23.24 51.06
C SER A 513 12.07 -23.85 52.34
N ALA A 514 11.88 -23.21 53.49
CA ALA A 514 12.24 -23.75 54.81
C ALA A 514 11.51 -25.06 55.11
N GLN A 515 10.19 -25.13 54.86
CA GLN A 515 9.41 -26.37 54.97
C GLN A 515 9.98 -27.50 54.10
N VAL A 516 10.23 -27.23 52.82
CA VAL A 516 10.78 -28.24 51.89
C VAL A 516 12.17 -28.69 52.33
N LYS A 517 13.05 -27.79 52.79
CA LYS A 517 14.37 -28.16 53.33
C LYS A 517 14.26 -29.11 54.53
N VAL A 518 13.45 -28.76 55.53
CA VAL A 518 13.27 -29.58 56.75
C VAL A 518 12.66 -30.94 56.42
N LEU A 519 11.65 -30.98 55.55
CA LEU A 519 11.04 -32.24 55.12
C LEU A 519 11.97 -33.12 54.28
N VAL A 520 12.83 -32.54 53.44
CA VAL A 520 13.86 -33.29 52.70
C VAL A 520 14.90 -33.88 53.64
N LEU A 521 15.33 -33.13 54.66
CA LEU A 521 16.28 -33.56 55.68
C LEU A 521 15.74 -34.70 56.54
N GLU A 522 14.48 -34.62 56.98
CA GLU A 522 13.86 -35.72 57.72
C GLU A 522 13.66 -36.95 56.82
N VAL A 523 13.40 -36.76 55.51
CA VAL A 523 13.32 -37.84 54.51
C VAL A 523 14.67 -38.48 54.18
N THR A 524 15.81 -37.78 54.25
CA THR A 524 17.14 -38.41 54.12
C THR A 524 17.51 -39.18 55.38
N LEU A 525 17.29 -38.60 56.57
CA LEU A 525 17.46 -39.31 57.86
C LEU A 525 16.65 -40.62 57.92
N LEU A 526 15.41 -40.62 57.44
CA LEU A 526 14.55 -41.82 57.36
C LEU A 526 15.00 -42.86 56.32
N LYS A 527 15.80 -42.49 55.32
CA LYS A 527 16.28 -43.40 54.26
C LYS A 527 17.64 -44.02 54.56
N GLU A 528 18.56 -43.22 55.09
CA GLU A 528 19.97 -43.58 55.26
C GLU A 528 20.29 -43.92 56.73
N GLY A 529 19.39 -43.54 57.65
CA GLY A 529 19.45 -43.84 59.07
C GLY A 529 20.31 -42.87 59.86
N GLU A 530 19.94 -42.66 61.13
CA GLU A 530 20.68 -41.80 62.08
C GLU A 530 22.13 -42.26 62.35
N SER A 531 22.53 -43.42 61.82
CA SER A 531 23.91 -43.93 61.83
C SER A 531 24.81 -43.37 60.71
N SER A 532 24.27 -42.66 59.72
CA SER A 532 25.05 -42.06 58.61
C SER A 532 25.25 -40.54 58.73
N TYR A 533 24.42 -39.87 59.53
CA TYR A 533 24.47 -38.43 59.78
C TYR A 533 24.01 -38.13 61.20
N ASP A 534 24.78 -37.33 61.95
CA ASP A 534 24.36 -36.87 63.27
C ASP A 534 23.17 -35.90 63.14
N ARG A 535 21.98 -36.38 63.52
CA ARG A 535 20.72 -35.62 63.46
C ARG A 535 20.82 -34.26 64.14
N GLU A 536 21.55 -34.18 65.25
CA GLU A 536 21.80 -32.94 65.97
C GLU A 536 22.58 -31.90 65.16
N GLU A 537 23.49 -32.30 64.26
CA GLU A 537 24.25 -31.37 63.42
C GLU A 537 23.40 -30.91 62.23
N LEU A 538 22.69 -31.83 61.57
CA LEU A 538 21.75 -31.49 60.50
C LEU A 538 20.62 -30.56 61.00
N GLU A 539 20.06 -30.81 62.19
CA GLU A 539 19.07 -29.94 62.82
C GLU A 539 19.63 -28.59 63.31
N LYS A 540 20.95 -28.42 63.40
CA LYS A 540 21.59 -27.11 63.64
C LYS A 540 21.74 -26.37 62.32
N ILE A 541 22.36 -26.99 61.31
CA ILE A 541 22.53 -26.43 59.96
C ILE A 541 21.20 -25.91 59.38
N ALA A 542 20.13 -26.71 59.47
CA ALA A 542 18.81 -26.29 58.98
C ALA A 542 18.21 -25.12 59.75
N ARG A 543 18.47 -25.00 61.06
CA ARG A 543 18.01 -23.85 61.88
C ARG A 543 18.84 -22.60 61.62
N ASP A 544 20.15 -22.75 61.47
CA ASP A 544 21.08 -21.64 61.24
C ASP A 544 20.80 -20.98 59.87
N GLU A 545 20.54 -21.77 58.81
CA GLU A 545 20.08 -21.26 57.51
C GLU A 545 18.70 -20.56 57.59
N ILE A 546 17.80 -21.01 58.48
CA ILE A 546 16.50 -20.36 58.72
C ILE A 546 16.69 -19.05 59.50
N GLU A 547 17.60 -19.00 60.48
CA GLU A 547 17.91 -17.76 61.20
C GLU A 547 18.58 -16.72 60.30
N GLU A 548 19.51 -17.14 59.41
CA GLU A 548 20.12 -16.26 58.41
C GLU A 548 19.07 -15.71 57.43
N SER A 549 18.24 -16.58 56.84
CA SER A 549 17.22 -16.19 55.85
C SER A 549 15.97 -15.49 56.42
N THR A 550 15.82 -15.44 57.75
CA THR A 550 14.77 -14.66 58.45
C THR A 550 15.32 -13.44 59.21
N SER A 551 16.61 -13.15 59.08
CA SER A 551 17.29 -12.06 59.79
C SER A 551 16.67 -10.67 59.56
N ASP A 552 16.13 -10.38 58.36
CA ASP A 552 15.44 -9.12 58.05
C ASP A 552 14.04 -8.99 58.68
N LEU A 553 13.49 -10.06 59.26
CA LEU A 553 12.12 -10.06 59.77
C LEU A 553 12.01 -9.53 61.20
N ASN A 554 10.86 -8.92 61.50
CA ASN A 554 10.44 -8.56 62.85
C ASN A 554 10.45 -9.80 63.79
N PRO A 555 10.64 -9.64 65.12
CA PRO A 555 10.70 -10.76 66.07
C PRO A 555 9.49 -11.72 65.98
N THR A 556 8.29 -11.20 65.76
CA THR A 556 7.08 -11.99 65.52
C THR A 556 7.14 -12.80 64.22
N GLY A 557 7.70 -12.22 63.15
CA GLY A 557 7.92 -12.91 61.87
C GLY A 557 8.91 -14.05 62.02
N ARG A 558 10.07 -13.81 62.65
CA ARG A 558 11.05 -14.86 62.96
C ARG A 558 10.44 -15.98 63.83
N PHE A 559 9.60 -15.64 64.80
CA PHE A 559 8.89 -16.64 65.61
C PHE A 559 7.94 -17.52 64.78
N ILE A 560 7.20 -16.92 63.83
CA ILE A 560 6.32 -17.65 62.91
C ILE A 560 7.15 -18.57 62.01
N SER A 561 8.15 -18.02 61.31
CA SER A 561 9.02 -18.75 60.37
C SER A 561 9.91 -19.83 61.01
N ARG A 562 10.05 -19.85 62.33
CA ARG A 562 10.82 -20.85 63.09
C ARG A 562 9.95 -21.95 63.71
N ASN A 563 8.77 -21.59 64.23
CA ASN A 563 8.01 -22.45 65.14
C ASN A 563 6.61 -22.84 64.62
N LEU A 564 6.13 -22.23 63.53
CA LEU A 564 4.75 -22.38 63.04
C LEU A 564 4.65 -22.67 61.53
N THR A 565 5.78 -22.72 60.83
CA THR A 565 5.87 -23.03 59.40
C THR A 565 6.53 -24.38 59.15
N THR A 566 7.71 -24.63 59.74
CA THR A 566 8.48 -25.87 59.56
C THR A 566 8.07 -26.96 60.55
N PHE A 567 7.84 -28.16 60.04
CA PHE A 567 7.47 -29.36 60.82
C PHE A 567 8.21 -30.59 60.29
N LYS A 568 8.50 -31.55 61.18
CA LYS A 568 9.18 -32.81 60.88
C LYS A 568 8.22 -33.92 60.49
N ASP A 569 7.07 -33.98 61.16
CA ASP A 569 6.05 -35.01 60.94
C ASP A 569 4.61 -34.47 60.98
N LEU A 570 3.65 -35.36 60.74
CA LEU A 570 2.22 -35.05 60.73
C LEU A 570 1.66 -34.70 62.13
N HIS A 571 2.32 -35.11 63.21
CA HIS A 571 1.89 -34.82 64.58
C HIS A 571 2.29 -33.39 64.98
N GLU A 572 3.54 -33.00 64.70
CA GLU A 572 4.02 -31.63 64.85
C GLU A 572 3.20 -30.66 63.98
N LEU A 573 2.91 -31.01 62.72
CA LEU A 573 2.02 -30.22 61.85
C LEU A 573 0.61 -30.06 62.44
N GLN A 574 0.08 -31.07 63.14
CA GLN A 574 -1.22 -30.99 63.82
C GLN A 574 -1.16 -30.08 65.05
N GLU A 575 -0.11 -30.16 65.88
CA GLU A 575 0.07 -29.28 67.04
C GLU A 575 0.31 -27.82 66.62
N GLN A 576 1.13 -27.59 65.58
CA GLN A 576 1.31 -26.28 64.96
C GLN A 576 -0.02 -25.75 64.38
N ASN A 577 -0.85 -26.60 63.74
CA ASN A 577 -2.19 -26.20 63.29
C ASN A 577 -3.11 -25.81 64.45
N VAL A 578 -3.09 -26.54 65.57
CA VAL A 578 -3.92 -26.24 66.75
C VAL A 578 -3.48 -24.93 67.40
N THR A 579 -2.17 -24.70 67.54
CA THR A 579 -1.63 -23.46 68.10
C THR A 579 -1.85 -22.25 67.17
N LEU A 580 -1.64 -22.39 65.85
CA LEU A 580 -2.01 -21.38 64.85
C LEU A 580 -3.49 -21.01 64.93
N ARG A 581 -4.40 -22.00 64.98
CA ARG A 581 -5.86 -21.75 65.09
C ARG A 581 -6.25 -21.07 66.39
N ARG A 582 -5.51 -21.31 67.49
CA ARG A 582 -5.68 -20.57 68.74
C ARG A 582 -5.23 -19.11 68.58
N MET A 583 -4.01 -18.90 68.07
CA MET A 583 -3.46 -17.55 67.89
C MET A 583 -4.24 -16.71 66.87
N LEU A 584 -4.77 -17.30 65.79
CA LEU A 584 -5.64 -16.61 64.83
C LEU A 584 -6.96 -16.14 65.46
N ARG A 585 -7.56 -16.93 66.36
CA ARG A 585 -8.76 -16.52 67.11
C ARG A 585 -8.42 -15.40 68.09
N GLU A 586 -7.40 -15.60 68.92
CA GLU A 586 -6.95 -14.57 69.86
C GLU A 586 -6.52 -13.27 69.17
N LEU A 587 -5.96 -13.33 67.97
CA LEU A 587 -5.63 -12.15 67.17
C LEU A 587 -6.88 -11.51 66.56
N GLY A 588 -7.84 -12.31 66.07
CA GLY A 588 -9.15 -11.83 65.64
C GLY A 588 -9.87 -11.05 66.73
N ASP A 589 -10.03 -11.65 67.92
CA ASP A 589 -10.65 -11.01 69.09
C ASP A 589 -9.93 -9.70 69.48
N LYS A 590 -8.59 -9.65 69.36
CA LYS A 590 -7.77 -8.47 69.65
C LYS A 590 -7.90 -7.39 68.57
N MET A 591 -8.01 -7.77 67.30
CA MET A 591 -8.16 -6.85 66.16
C MET A 591 -9.57 -6.26 66.11
N GLU A 592 -10.62 -7.08 66.20
CA GLU A 592 -12.01 -6.59 66.28
C GLU A 592 -12.19 -5.70 67.53
N GLY A 593 -11.62 -6.11 68.66
CA GLY A 593 -11.59 -5.31 69.88
C GLY A 593 -10.70 -4.05 69.83
N ALA A 594 -9.80 -3.92 68.84
CA ALA A 594 -9.02 -2.70 68.59
C ALA A 594 -9.76 -1.77 67.61
N GLU A 595 -10.25 -2.31 66.49
CA GLU A 595 -11.05 -1.61 65.48
C GLU A 595 -12.32 -1.00 66.10
N ALA A 596 -12.97 -1.70 67.04
CA ALA A 596 -14.10 -1.16 67.80
C ALA A 596 -13.71 0.10 68.60
N ARG A 597 -12.57 0.06 69.31
CA ARG A 597 -12.07 1.20 70.10
C ARG A 597 -11.60 2.35 69.21
N GLU A 598 -10.98 2.06 68.08
CA GLU A 598 -10.57 3.07 67.10
C GLU A 598 -11.79 3.76 66.48
N LYS A 599 -12.83 2.99 66.12
CA LYS A 599 -14.13 3.54 65.69
C LYS A 599 -14.83 4.34 66.79
N ASP A 600 -14.72 3.96 68.07
CA ASP A 600 -15.24 4.75 69.18
C ASP A 600 -14.44 6.05 69.38
N ALA A 601 -13.10 6.00 69.29
CA ALA A 601 -12.22 7.15 69.43
C ALA A 601 -12.38 8.15 68.28
N ALA A 602 -12.46 7.69 67.02
CA ALA A 602 -12.77 8.53 65.87
C ALA A 602 -14.13 9.21 66.02
N ARG A 603 -15.18 8.46 66.41
CA ARG A 603 -16.50 9.03 66.71
C ARG A 603 -16.51 10.01 67.90
N GLN A 604 -15.54 9.95 68.81
CA GLN A 604 -15.36 10.94 69.87
C GLN A 604 -14.65 12.19 69.35
N GLN A 605 -13.57 12.04 68.58
CA GLN A 605 -12.84 13.14 67.94
C GLN A 605 -13.75 13.93 66.98
N GLU A 606 -14.48 13.26 66.09
CA GLU A 606 -15.50 13.89 65.23
C GLU A 606 -16.53 14.68 66.04
N GLN A 607 -16.97 14.16 67.20
CA GLN A 607 -17.90 14.87 68.08
C GLN A 607 -17.26 16.07 68.80
N GLU A 608 -15.96 16.07 69.03
CA GLU A 608 -15.24 17.20 69.64
C GLU A 608 -14.92 18.28 68.61
N GLU A 609 -14.45 17.92 67.42
CA GLU A 609 -14.32 18.81 66.27
C GLU A 609 -15.67 19.45 65.90
N LEU A 610 -16.76 18.69 65.87
CA LEU A 610 -18.11 19.22 65.63
C LEU A 610 -18.61 20.14 66.75
N LYS A 611 -18.14 20.01 68.00
CA LYS A 611 -18.42 20.98 69.06
C LYS A 611 -17.58 22.25 68.84
N GLU A 612 -16.30 22.11 68.55
CA GLU A 612 -15.41 23.26 68.36
C GLU A 612 -15.79 24.08 67.12
N LEU A 613 -16.10 23.43 65.99
CA LEU A 613 -16.63 24.08 64.79
C LEU A 613 -17.93 24.84 65.06
N ARG A 614 -18.84 24.30 65.90
CA ARG A 614 -20.06 25.03 66.32
C ARG A 614 -19.72 26.26 67.16
N ILE A 615 -18.72 26.17 68.04
CA ILE A 615 -18.25 27.31 68.85
C ILE A 615 -17.62 28.38 67.94
N ARG A 616 -16.68 28.02 67.06
CA ARG A 616 -16.03 28.94 66.10
C ARG A 616 -17.04 29.62 65.17
N VAL A 617 -18.02 28.86 64.65
CA VAL A 617 -19.11 29.42 63.83
C VAL A 617 -20.01 30.37 64.64
N GLN A 618 -20.18 30.14 65.95
CA GLN A 618 -20.91 31.07 66.80
C GLN A 618 -20.12 32.34 67.12
N THR A 619 -18.82 32.25 67.44
CA THR A 619 -17.98 33.44 67.66
C THR A 619 -17.92 34.32 66.41
N TYR A 620 -17.77 33.75 65.21
CA TYR A 620 -17.82 34.53 63.97
C TYR A 620 -19.18 35.20 63.72
N ARG A 621 -20.31 34.58 64.11
CA ARG A 621 -21.63 35.24 64.06
C ARG A 621 -21.72 36.42 65.02
N ASP A 622 -21.19 36.26 66.23
CA ASP A 622 -21.23 37.29 67.26
C ASP A 622 -20.27 38.45 66.91
N GLU A 623 -19.11 38.16 66.30
CA GLU A 623 -18.19 39.15 65.71
C GLU A 623 -18.84 39.92 64.55
N ILE A 624 -19.50 39.23 63.60
CA ILE A 624 -20.25 39.89 62.51
C ILE A 624 -21.38 40.76 63.08
N ALA A 625 -22.10 40.29 64.10
CA ALA A 625 -23.13 41.08 64.76
C ALA A 625 -22.57 42.34 65.44
N ASN A 626 -21.41 42.22 66.09
CA ASN A 626 -20.68 43.35 66.71
C ASN A 626 -20.18 44.35 65.67
N LEU A 627 -19.59 43.91 64.56
CA LEU A 627 -19.18 44.77 63.45
C LEU A 627 -20.37 45.49 62.83
N VAL A 628 -21.49 44.79 62.58
CA VAL A 628 -22.74 45.40 62.10
C VAL A 628 -23.31 46.41 63.10
N ALA A 629 -23.15 46.19 64.41
CA ALA A 629 -23.53 47.15 65.44
C ALA A 629 -22.62 48.39 65.44
N GLN A 630 -21.31 48.24 65.28
CA GLN A 630 -20.36 49.35 65.14
C GLN A 630 -20.65 50.19 63.88
N THR A 631 -20.84 49.56 62.72
CA THR A 631 -21.24 50.27 61.48
C THR A 631 -22.56 51.03 61.67
N LYS A 632 -23.53 50.46 62.40
CA LYS A 632 -24.77 51.16 62.77
C LYS A 632 -24.56 52.29 63.78
N SER A 633 -23.48 52.28 64.57
CA SER A 633 -23.07 53.42 65.40
C SER A 633 -22.47 54.53 64.53
N TYR A 634 -21.49 54.22 63.68
CA TYR A 634 -20.87 55.19 62.78
C TYR A 634 -21.87 55.86 61.82
N VAL A 635 -22.90 55.13 61.35
CA VAL A 635 -24.01 55.72 60.58
C VAL A 635 -24.83 56.69 61.42
N LYS A 636 -25.19 56.34 62.67
CA LYS A 636 -25.89 57.26 63.60
C LYS A 636 -25.04 58.48 63.99
N GLU A 637 -23.74 58.30 64.17
CA GLU A 637 -22.80 59.38 64.46
C GLU A 637 -22.68 60.32 63.27
N ARG A 638 -22.44 59.79 62.06
CA ARG A 638 -22.47 60.54 60.79
C ARG A 638 -23.77 61.33 60.65
N ASP A 639 -24.92 60.71 60.92
CA ASP A 639 -26.22 61.34 60.73
C ASP A 639 -26.59 62.31 61.86
N THR A 640 -26.07 62.15 63.09
CA THR A 640 -26.15 63.19 64.13
C THR A 640 -25.19 64.34 63.87
N PHE A 641 -23.98 64.12 63.33
CA PHE A 641 -23.12 65.21 62.82
C PHE A 641 -23.79 65.96 61.66
N ARG A 642 -24.45 65.25 60.74
CA ARG A 642 -25.23 65.85 59.65
C ARG A 642 -26.39 66.69 60.19
N SER A 643 -27.11 66.17 61.21
CA SER A 643 -28.17 66.90 61.92
C SER A 643 -27.63 68.14 62.66
N MET A 644 -26.49 68.03 63.35
CA MET A 644 -25.83 69.14 64.05
C MET A 644 -25.37 70.23 63.07
N LEU A 645 -24.83 69.86 61.90
CA LEU A 645 -24.46 70.82 60.85
C LEU A 645 -25.68 71.51 60.22
N THR A 646 -26.76 70.76 59.93
CA THR A 646 -28.02 71.36 59.46
C THR A 646 -28.61 72.31 60.50
N ARG A 647 -28.63 71.91 61.77
CA ARG A 647 -29.09 72.76 62.89
C ARG A 647 -28.23 74.02 63.03
N ARG A 648 -26.91 73.92 62.88
CA ARG A 648 -25.98 75.06 62.91
C ARG A 648 -26.17 76.01 61.71
N ARG A 649 -26.58 75.48 60.55
CA ARG A 649 -26.90 76.28 59.35
C ARG A 649 -28.27 76.97 59.44
N GLN A 650 -29.14 76.54 60.35
CA GLN A 650 -30.42 77.19 60.67
C GLN A 650 -30.36 78.19 61.85
N THR A 651 -29.20 78.42 62.45
CA THR A 651 -29.02 79.33 63.60
C THR A 651 -28.19 80.59 63.28
N VAL A 652 -28.19 81.04 62.02
CA VAL A 652 -27.52 82.30 61.60
C VAL A 652 -28.44 83.09 60.66
N GLY A 653 -29.40 83.80 61.24
CA GLY A 653 -30.33 84.68 60.54
C GLY A 653 -31.68 84.81 61.25
N GLY A 654 -31.98 86.00 61.79
CA GLY A 654 -33.21 86.30 62.53
C GLY A 654 -32.95 86.98 63.87
N ASP A 655 -33.59 88.13 64.08
CA ASP A 655 -33.34 89.07 65.18
C ASP A 655 -33.82 88.65 66.59
N SER A 656 -33.39 89.45 67.57
CA SER A 656 -34.14 89.83 68.78
C SER A 656 -34.25 88.85 69.96
N SER A 657 -33.27 89.00 70.86
CA SER A 657 -33.50 89.25 72.30
C SER A 657 -33.93 88.09 73.23
N VAL A 658 -33.88 88.39 74.53
CA VAL A 658 -34.37 87.63 75.70
C VAL A 658 -33.54 86.40 76.15
N PHE A 659 -33.22 86.41 77.46
CA PHE A 659 -32.70 85.33 78.33
C PHE A 659 -31.30 84.75 78.03
N SER A 660 -30.35 84.64 78.98
CA SER A 660 -30.36 84.72 80.46
C SER A 660 -30.91 83.52 81.24
N GLN A 661 -30.54 82.28 80.86
CA GLN A 661 -30.41 81.10 81.74
C GLN A 661 -29.58 80.03 80.99
N SER A 662 -28.80 79.14 81.60
CA SER A 662 -28.50 78.86 83.02
C SER A 662 -27.11 78.18 83.11
N LEU A 663 -26.25 78.45 84.11
CA LEU A 663 -25.97 77.64 85.32
C LEU A 663 -24.73 78.28 86.05
N PRO A 664 -24.43 77.99 87.33
CA PRO A 664 -24.20 79.08 88.29
C PRO A 664 -22.82 79.09 89.00
N LEU A 665 -22.64 80.10 89.88
CA LEU A 665 -21.50 80.32 90.78
C LEU A 665 -21.97 80.59 92.22
N GLY A 666 -21.31 79.99 93.22
CA GLY A 666 -21.56 80.18 94.66
C GLY A 666 -21.41 78.87 95.46
N SER A 667 -21.05 78.84 96.76
CA SER A 667 -20.75 79.94 97.69
C SER A 667 -19.90 79.51 98.91
N VAL A 668 -18.91 80.34 99.27
CA VAL A 668 -18.51 80.79 100.64
C VAL A 668 -18.54 79.79 101.83
N PRO A 669 -17.41 79.67 102.55
CA PRO A 669 -17.40 79.99 104.00
C PRO A 669 -16.23 80.94 104.41
N PRO A 670 -16.40 81.81 105.43
CA PRO A 670 -15.33 82.69 105.94
C PRO A 670 -15.02 82.49 107.44
N THR A 671 -14.17 83.37 107.97
CA THR A 671 -13.92 83.72 109.40
C THR A 671 -13.36 82.63 110.33
N ALA A 672 -12.21 82.96 110.91
CA ALA A 672 -11.77 82.47 112.21
C ALA A 672 -11.73 83.65 113.20
N ASP A 673 -12.05 83.34 114.46
CA ASP A 673 -11.89 84.15 115.67
C ASP A 673 -11.06 83.29 116.66
N GLU A 674 -10.33 83.80 117.66
CA GLU A 674 -10.18 85.17 118.14
C GLU A 674 -8.70 85.41 118.59
N GLN A 675 -8.32 86.69 118.67
CA GLN A 675 -7.64 87.42 119.77
C GLN A 675 -6.93 86.63 120.93
N ALA A 676 -5.93 87.15 121.65
CA ALA A 676 -5.69 88.57 121.97
C ALA A 676 -4.24 88.96 122.30
N LYS A 677 -3.93 90.25 122.05
CA LYS A 677 -3.13 91.20 122.84
C LYS A 677 -1.91 90.68 123.66
N ASP A 678 -0.74 91.22 123.30
CA ASP A 678 -0.09 92.19 124.19
C ASP A 678 0.74 93.22 123.38
N ALA A 679 1.07 94.38 123.97
CA ALA A 679 1.75 95.47 123.25
C ALA A 679 3.30 95.29 123.23
N PRO A 680 3.98 95.41 122.07
CA PRO A 680 5.38 95.03 121.96
C PRO A 680 6.36 96.11 122.45
N ASP A 681 7.41 95.65 123.15
CA ASP A 681 8.63 96.44 123.37
C ASP A 681 9.32 96.73 122.03
N TYR A 682 9.49 98.01 121.70
CA TYR A 682 10.08 98.47 120.45
C TYR A 682 11.55 98.05 120.28
N ALA A 683 12.31 97.84 121.36
CA ALA A 683 13.69 97.36 121.27
C ALA A 683 13.74 95.87 120.87
N ASP A 684 12.77 95.09 121.33
CA ASP A 684 12.59 93.69 120.96
C ASP A 684 11.99 93.57 119.56
N LEU A 685 11.08 94.48 119.17
CA LEU A 685 10.50 94.55 117.84
C LEU A 685 11.56 94.95 116.79
N LEU A 686 12.44 95.90 117.09
CA LEU A 686 13.58 96.24 116.21
C LEU A 686 14.54 95.06 116.04
N ARG A 687 14.87 94.33 117.13
CA ARG A 687 15.75 93.15 117.06
C ARG A 687 15.12 92.02 116.24
N LYS A 688 13.80 91.80 116.36
CA LYS A 688 13.03 90.86 115.53
C LYS A 688 12.99 91.31 114.07
N VAL A 689 12.78 92.59 113.79
CA VAL A 689 12.81 93.15 112.43
C VAL A 689 14.21 93.01 111.80
N GLN A 690 15.29 93.25 112.54
CA GLN A 690 16.65 92.98 112.05
C GLN A 690 16.87 91.50 111.77
N ALA A 691 16.52 90.61 112.70
CA ALA A 691 16.60 89.16 112.49
C ALA A 691 15.77 88.68 111.28
N HIS A 692 14.59 89.27 111.04
CA HIS A 692 13.78 88.99 109.85
C HIS A 692 14.36 89.59 108.55
N PHE A 693 15.06 90.73 108.61
CA PHE A 693 15.75 91.27 107.44
C PHE A 693 17.00 90.45 107.10
N ASP A 694 17.73 89.97 108.09
CA ASP A 694 18.89 89.10 107.90
C ASP A 694 18.44 87.70 107.45
N SER A 695 17.37 87.12 108.03
CA SER A 695 16.82 85.84 107.54
C SER A 695 16.25 85.96 106.12
N PHE A 696 15.49 87.02 105.81
CA PHE A 696 15.01 87.27 104.45
C PHE A 696 16.16 87.50 103.47
N ARG A 697 17.28 88.08 103.91
CA ARG A 697 18.49 88.26 103.10
C ARG A 697 19.22 86.94 102.86
N GLU A 698 19.27 86.03 103.84
CA GLU A 698 19.81 84.69 103.67
C GLU A 698 18.90 83.83 102.78
N GLU A 699 17.59 83.81 103.03
CA GLU A 699 16.57 83.13 102.22
C GLU A 699 16.62 83.60 100.76
N THR A 700 16.59 84.91 100.51
CA THR A 700 16.69 85.44 99.13
C THR A 700 18.06 85.21 98.50
N ALA A 701 19.15 85.08 99.28
CA ALA A 701 20.45 84.67 98.75
C ALA A 701 20.47 83.18 98.39
N THR A 702 19.84 82.30 99.19
CA THR A 702 19.70 80.88 98.87
C THR A 702 18.78 80.65 97.69
N ASP A 703 17.63 81.33 97.60
CA ASP A 703 16.71 81.26 96.46
C ASP A 703 17.38 81.76 95.19
N HIS A 704 18.11 82.89 95.26
CA HIS A 704 18.81 83.42 94.10
C HIS A 704 20.02 82.56 93.68
N SER A 705 20.60 81.78 94.60
CA SER A 705 21.59 80.74 94.30
C SER A 705 20.93 79.52 93.63
N ALA A 706 19.84 79.00 94.19
CA ALA A 706 19.08 77.88 93.66
C ALA A 706 18.51 78.17 92.27
N LEU A 707 17.94 79.36 92.05
CA LEU A 707 17.47 79.82 90.74
C LEU A 707 18.62 79.94 89.73
N LYS A 708 19.82 80.38 90.15
CA LYS A 708 21.01 80.37 89.29
C LYS A 708 21.44 78.94 88.93
N GLN A 709 21.45 78.02 89.89
CA GLN A 709 21.76 76.61 89.64
C GLN A 709 20.75 75.99 88.67
N GLN A 710 19.44 76.22 88.87
CA GLN A 710 18.40 75.78 87.95
C GLN A 710 18.55 76.39 86.55
N VAL A 711 18.87 77.68 86.42
CA VAL A 711 19.12 78.33 85.12
C VAL A 711 20.38 77.76 84.44
N HIS A 712 21.44 77.47 85.18
CA HIS A 712 22.62 76.80 84.64
C HIS A 712 22.33 75.36 84.20
N GLU A 713 21.55 74.61 84.99
CA GLU A 713 21.19 73.22 84.68
C GLU A 713 20.21 73.13 83.49
N LEU A 714 19.24 74.04 83.39
CA LEU A 714 18.34 74.15 82.23
C LEU A 714 19.10 74.61 80.97
N SER A 715 20.04 75.56 81.10
CA SER A 715 20.91 75.98 79.99
C SER A 715 21.80 74.83 79.50
N ARG A 716 22.35 74.04 80.43
CA ARG A 716 23.10 72.82 80.13
C ARG A 716 22.24 71.79 79.41
N LYS A 717 21.08 71.42 79.97
CA LYS A 717 20.14 70.46 79.35
C LYS A 717 19.66 70.91 77.98
N ASN A 718 19.41 72.21 77.79
CA ASN A 718 19.06 72.78 76.49
C ASN A 718 20.22 72.66 75.47
N SER A 719 21.47 72.83 75.93
CA SER A 719 22.66 72.64 75.08
C SER A 719 22.90 71.17 74.73
N GLU A 720 22.66 70.26 75.69
CA GLU A 720 22.71 68.81 75.49
C GLU A 720 21.63 68.35 74.50
N LEU A 721 20.38 68.79 74.67
CA LEU A 721 19.27 68.51 73.73
C LEU A 721 19.52 69.10 72.33
N LEU A 722 20.06 70.31 72.21
CA LEU A 722 20.42 70.88 70.91
C LEU A 722 21.53 70.08 70.21
N SER A 723 22.49 69.53 70.98
CA SER A 723 23.50 68.61 70.46
C SER A 723 22.84 67.31 69.95
N GLU A 724 21.94 66.71 70.73
CA GLU A 724 21.20 65.50 70.34
C GLU A 724 20.29 65.71 69.11
N ILE A 725 19.61 66.86 69.01
CA ILE A 725 18.83 67.25 67.83
C ILE A 725 19.75 67.40 66.60
N SER A 726 20.93 68.02 66.74
CA SER A 726 21.88 68.14 65.62
C SER A 726 22.42 66.78 65.16
N ARG A 727 22.70 65.87 66.11
CA ARG A 727 23.17 64.51 65.87
C ARG A 727 22.11 63.64 65.20
N SER A 728 20.88 63.64 65.72
CA SER A 728 19.76 62.88 65.15
C SER A 728 19.35 63.42 63.78
N SER A 729 19.37 64.74 63.57
CA SER A 729 19.14 65.34 62.24
C SER A 729 20.22 64.91 61.22
N SER A 730 21.49 64.86 61.63
CA SER A 730 22.59 64.37 60.78
C SER A 730 22.44 62.88 60.45
N GLN A 731 22.10 62.05 61.45
CA GLN A 731 21.82 60.62 61.26
C GLN A 731 20.61 60.38 60.34
N LEU A 732 19.55 61.19 60.46
CA LEU A 732 18.38 61.13 59.59
C LEU A 732 18.73 61.52 58.15
N ALA A 733 19.51 62.59 57.93
CA ALA A 733 19.95 62.99 56.59
C ALA A 733 20.81 61.90 55.92
N ALA A 734 21.73 61.28 56.66
CA ALA A 734 22.53 60.16 56.16
C ALA A 734 21.68 58.91 55.86
N ALA A 735 20.64 58.64 56.66
CA ALA A 735 19.70 57.55 56.41
C ALA A 735 18.84 57.80 55.16
N VAL A 736 18.37 59.03 54.95
CA VAL A 736 17.62 59.44 53.75
C VAL A 736 18.49 59.31 52.50
N GLN A 737 19.71 59.85 52.49
CA GLN A 737 20.64 59.69 51.36
C GLN A 737 20.96 58.21 51.07
N ARG A 738 21.12 57.39 52.10
CA ARG A 738 21.31 55.94 51.93
C ARG A 738 20.07 55.26 51.33
N ALA A 739 18.87 55.67 51.73
CA ALA A 739 17.61 55.16 51.16
C ALA A 739 17.42 55.60 49.70
N GLU A 740 17.74 56.85 49.36
CA GLU A 740 17.71 57.38 47.99
C GLU A 740 18.69 56.63 47.07
N LEU A 741 19.92 56.36 47.54
CA LEU A 741 20.90 55.55 46.80
C LEU A 741 20.46 54.08 46.65
N LEU A 742 19.87 53.47 47.67
CA LEU A 742 19.28 52.13 47.56
C LEU A 742 18.10 52.09 46.60
N GLN A 743 17.24 53.11 46.60
CA GLN A 743 16.11 53.23 45.65
C GLN A 743 16.61 53.45 44.21
N GLY A 744 17.67 54.25 44.03
CA GLY A 744 18.34 54.42 42.74
C GLY A 744 18.90 53.10 42.21
N ASN A 745 19.66 52.37 43.04
CA ASN A 745 20.20 51.05 42.69
C ASN A 745 19.10 50.03 42.40
N PHE A 746 18.02 50.00 43.19
CA PHE A 746 16.86 49.13 42.94
C PHE A 746 16.17 49.48 41.61
N ASN A 747 16.02 50.77 41.29
CA ASN A 747 15.46 51.21 40.01
C ASN A 747 16.35 50.82 38.82
N MET A 748 17.68 50.91 38.95
CA MET A 748 18.62 50.44 37.92
C MET A 748 18.55 48.92 37.74
N LEU A 749 18.64 48.14 38.82
CA LEU A 749 18.51 46.67 38.78
C LEU A 749 17.15 46.22 38.22
N LYS A 750 16.07 46.97 38.48
CA LYS A 750 14.74 46.74 37.87
C LYS A 750 14.73 47.04 36.37
N GLY A 751 15.47 48.06 35.93
CA GLY A 751 15.71 48.35 34.51
C GLY A 751 16.50 47.23 33.82
N GLU A 752 17.65 46.85 34.38
CA GLU A 752 18.49 45.75 33.89
C GLU A 752 17.71 44.42 33.81
N ASN A 753 16.89 44.09 34.82
CA ASN A 753 16.03 42.90 34.80
C ASN A 753 14.97 42.99 33.67
N ALA A 754 14.36 44.16 33.44
CA ALA A 754 13.43 44.35 32.33
C ALA A 754 14.12 44.28 30.95
N GLU A 755 15.38 44.70 30.83
CA GLU A 755 16.18 44.57 29.61
C GLU A 755 16.63 43.12 29.39
N LEU A 756 17.06 42.40 30.44
CA LEU A 756 17.35 40.97 30.41
C LEU A 756 16.11 40.14 30.04
N GLN A 757 14.92 40.49 30.55
CA GLN A 757 13.66 39.86 30.15
C GLN A 757 13.33 40.11 28.67
N LYS A 758 13.53 41.34 28.16
CA LYS A 758 13.40 41.63 26.72
C LYS A 758 14.40 40.84 25.88
N HIS A 759 15.67 40.79 26.30
CA HIS A 759 16.68 40.01 25.60
C HIS A 759 16.34 38.52 25.59
N TYR A 760 15.95 37.94 26.72
CA TYR A 760 15.49 36.55 26.81
C TYR A 760 14.29 36.29 25.91
N ALA A 761 13.28 37.18 25.90
CA ALA A 761 12.13 37.08 25.00
C ALA A 761 12.55 37.13 23.52
N THR A 762 13.46 38.03 23.12
CA THR A 762 13.97 38.06 21.73
C THR A 762 14.83 36.84 21.37
N ILE A 763 15.52 36.22 22.33
CA ILE A 763 16.28 34.98 22.12
C ILE A 763 15.32 33.81 21.93
N MET A 764 14.29 33.69 22.76
CA MET A 764 13.22 32.69 22.61
C MET A 764 12.44 32.85 21.30
N GLU A 765 12.08 34.08 20.93
CA GLU A 765 11.40 34.35 19.65
C GLU A 765 12.30 34.01 18.45
N ASN A 766 13.62 34.26 18.54
CA ASN A 766 14.56 33.86 17.52
C ASN A 766 14.80 32.34 17.48
N ALA A 767 14.83 31.64 18.62
CA ALA A 767 14.89 30.18 18.68
C ALA A 767 13.68 29.58 17.96
N ASN A 768 12.46 29.94 18.37
CA ASN A 768 11.21 29.52 17.74
C ASN A 768 11.19 29.79 16.22
N LYS A 769 11.76 30.92 15.76
CA LYS A 769 11.89 31.25 14.33
C LYS A 769 12.91 30.39 13.59
N GLN A 770 13.95 29.88 14.25
CA GLN A 770 14.87 28.91 13.64
C GLN A 770 14.28 27.51 13.66
N ASP A 771 13.59 27.12 14.73
CA ASP A 771 12.94 25.80 14.83
C ASP A 771 11.80 25.65 13.81
N LEU A 772 11.02 26.70 13.57
CA LEU A 772 10.04 26.72 12.47
C LEU A 772 10.71 26.55 11.09
N ARG A 773 11.90 27.13 10.89
CA ARG A 773 12.67 26.98 9.63
C ARG A 773 13.32 25.61 9.48
N THR A 774 13.78 24.99 10.56
CA THR A 774 14.33 23.62 10.51
C THR A 774 13.23 22.58 10.32
N GLN A 775 12.03 22.81 10.86
CA GLN A 775 10.83 22.05 10.53
C GLN A 775 10.46 22.18 9.04
N GLN A 776 10.31 23.41 8.53
CA GLN A 776 10.03 23.66 7.10
C GLN A 776 11.08 23.02 6.19
N ALA A 777 12.37 23.20 6.46
CA ALA A 777 13.44 22.59 5.68
C ALA A 777 13.48 21.04 5.78
N ALA A 778 12.95 20.45 6.85
CA ALA A 778 12.78 19.01 6.97
C ALA A 778 11.54 18.49 6.22
N GLU A 779 10.47 19.29 6.15
CA GLU A 779 9.28 19.03 5.35
C GLU A 779 9.61 19.12 3.84
N ASP A 780 10.21 20.22 3.38
CA ASP A 780 10.72 20.41 2.01
C ASP A 780 11.62 19.23 1.57
N LEU A 781 12.51 18.77 2.46
CA LEU A 781 13.43 17.66 2.19
C LEU A 781 12.71 16.30 2.12
N VAL A 782 11.63 16.12 2.87
CA VAL A 782 10.77 14.92 2.79
C VAL A 782 9.92 14.94 1.52
N GLU A 783 9.36 16.09 1.12
CA GLU A 783 8.63 16.23 -0.13
C GLU A 783 9.55 16.04 -1.34
N ALA A 784 10.73 16.67 -1.35
CA ALA A 784 11.73 16.49 -2.40
C ALA A 784 12.20 15.03 -2.51
N ARG A 785 12.34 14.31 -1.39
CA ARG A 785 12.61 12.85 -1.40
C ARG A 785 11.42 12.05 -1.94
N GLY A 786 10.20 12.36 -1.55
CA GLY A 786 9.00 11.69 -2.07
C GLY A 786 8.84 11.87 -3.59
N LEU A 787 9.15 13.07 -4.09
CA LEU A 787 9.15 13.39 -5.52
C LEU A 787 10.29 12.66 -6.26
N VAL A 788 11.49 12.61 -5.69
CA VAL A 788 12.60 11.80 -6.22
C VAL A 788 12.27 10.30 -6.24
N ASP A 789 11.63 9.76 -5.21
CA ASP A 789 11.19 8.37 -5.15
C ASP A 789 10.09 8.07 -6.20
N SER A 790 9.17 9.01 -6.43
CA SER A 790 8.17 8.91 -7.50
C SER A 790 8.85 8.88 -8.87
N LEU A 791 9.71 9.86 -9.16
CA LEU A 791 10.47 9.91 -10.42
C LEU A 791 11.37 8.68 -10.62
N GLN A 792 11.92 8.08 -9.56
CA GLN A 792 12.67 6.83 -9.66
C GLN A 792 11.76 5.64 -10.02
N ARG A 793 10.58 5.53 -9.43
CA ARG A 793 9.58 4.49 -9.77
C ARG A 793 9.06 4.67 -11.20
N GLU A 794 8.72 5.89 -11.59
CA GLU A 794 8.32 6.24 -12.95
C GLU A 794 9.43 5.94 -13.96
N ASN A 795 10.68 6.27 -13.64
CA ASN A 795 11.82 5.97 -14.51
C ASN A 795 12.13 4.46 -14.60
N ALA A 796 11.88 3.70 -13.54
CA ALA A 796 11.96 2.23 -13.56
C ALA A 796 10.82 1.62 -14.40
N ASN A 797 9.59 2.12 -14.26
CA ASN A 797 8.45 1.67 -15.07
C ASN A 797 8.65 2.01 -16.56
N LEU A 798 9.03 3.25 -16.89
CA LEU A 798 9.36 3.66 -18.27
C LEU A 798 10.52 2.86 -18.88
N LYS A 799 11.46 2.34 -18.07
CA LYS A 799 12.48 1.38 -18.53
C LYS A 799 11.88 0.02 -18.83
N ALA A 800 11.06 -0.52 -17.93
CA ALA A 800 10.36 -1.81 -18.12
C ALA A 800 9.43 -1.76 -19.35
N GLU A 801 8.63 -0.71 -19.50
CA GLU A 801 7.83 -0.44 -20.70
C GLU A 801 8.70 -0.33 -21.95
N LYS A 802 9.79 0.44 -21.92
CA LYS A 802 10.70 0.57 -23.07
C LYS A 802 11.33 -0.76 -23.48
N ASP A 803 11.66 -1.63 -22.53
CA ASP A 803 12.22 -2.95 -22.82
C ASP A 803 11.13 -3.95 -23.26
N LEU A 804 9.89 -3.83 -22.77
CA LEU A 804 8.72 -4.52 -23.34
C LEU A 804 8.47 -4.09 -24.78
N TRP A 805 8.48 -2.78 -25.09
CA TRP A 805 8.33 -2.25 -26.44
C TRP A 805 9.42 -2.74 -27.38
N LYS A 806 10.70 -2.74 -26.97
CA LYS A 806 11.79 -3.38 -27.74
C LYS A 806 11.56 -4.88 -27.95
N ASN A 807 11.02 -5.59 -26.98
CA ASN A 807 10.75 -7.02 -27.09
C ASN A 807 9.49 -7.32 -27.93
N ILE A 808 8.58 -6.36 -28.11
CA ILE A 808 7.49 -6.41 -29.10
C ILE A 808 8.05 -6.07 -30.48
N GLU A 809 8.85 -5.00 -30.61
CA GLU A 809 9.53 -4.57 -31.84
C GLU A 809 10.39 -5.70 -32.43
N LYS A 810 11.24 -6.36 -31.61
CA LYS A 810 12.03 -7.52 -32.04
C LYS A 810 11.17 -8.64 -32.60
N ARG A 811 10.11 -9.05 -31.87
CA ARG A 811 9.19 -10.10 -32.35
C ARG A 811 8.51 -9.70 -33.66
N LEU A 812 8.05 -8.45 -33.79
CA LEU A 812 7.48 -7.94 -35.04
C LEU A 812 8.50 -7.86 -36.19
N ILE A 813 9.79 -7.63 -35.91
CA ILE A 813 10.88 -7.68 -36.89
C ILE A 813 11.15 -9.14 -37.29
N GLU A 814 11.22 -10.06 -36.33
CA GLU A 814 11.41 -11.50 -36.54
C GLU A 814 10.24 -12.10 -37.36
N ASP A 815 9.00 -11.73 -37.04
CA ASP A 815 7.78 -12.09 -37.78
C ASP A 815 7.74 -11.46 -39.18
N ASN A 816 8.19 -10.20 -39.33
CA ASN A 816 8.36 -9.61 -40.65
C ASN A 816 9.45 -10.33 -41.47
N GLU A 817 10.51 -10.81 -40.82
CA GLU A 817 11.55 -11.59 -41.46
C GLU A 817 11.07 -12.99 -41.87
N THR A 818 10.31 -13.70 -41.03
CA THR A 818 9.73 -15.00 -41.40
C THR A 818 8.74 -14.82 -42.55
N LEU A 819 7.82 -13.86 -42.48
CA LEU A 819 6.90 -13.54 -43.58
C LEU A 819 7.61 -13.11 -44.87
N ARG A 820 8.76 -12.40 -44.78
CA ARG A 820 9.60 -12.09 -45.96
C ARG A 820 10.31 -13.33 -46.53
N LYS A 821 10.74 -14.27 -45.68
CA LYS A 821 11.36 -15.55 -46.08
C LYS A 821 10.33 -16.51 -46.68
N GLU A 822 9.11 -16.53 -46.15
CA GLU A 822 7.98 -17.27 -46.71
C GLU A 822 7.51 -16.66 -48.03
N ARG A 823 7.38 -15.32 -48.10
CA ARG A 823 7.07 -14.63 -49.35
C ARG A 823 8.12 -14.90 -50.42
N SER A 824 9.42 -14.77 -50.13
CA SER A 824 10.46 -15.02 -51.15
C SER A 824 10.51 -16.49 -51.57
N ARG A 825 10.18 -17.43 -50.68
CA ARG A 825 9.95 -18.84 -51.00
C ARG A 825 8.72 -19.05 -51.89
N LEU A 826 7.62 -18.34 -51.66
CA LEU A 826 6.41 -18.40 -52.48
C LEU A 826 6.63 -17.72 -53.85
N ASP A 827 7.30 -16.58 -53.90
CA ASP A 827 7.69 -15.89 -55.14
C ASP A 827 8.65 -16.78 -55.96
N SER A 828 9.59 -17.49 -55.31
CA SER A 828 10.44 -18.52 -55.94
C SER A 828 9.63 -19.72 -56.45
N LEU A 829 8.67 -20.23 -55.65
CA LEU A 829 7.79 -21.32 -56.08
C LEU A 829 6.90 -20.91 -57.25
N ASN A 830 6.39 -19.67 -57.26
CA ASN A 830 5.61 -19.11 -58.36
C ASN A 830 6.47 -18.95 -59.62
N ALA A 831 7.72 -18.49 -59.50
CA ALA A 831 8.64 -18.42 -60.63
C ALA A 831 8.97 -19.82 -61.20
N ASN A 832 9.16 -20.82 -60.32
CA ASN A 832 9.35 -22.21 -60.74
C ASN A 832 8.10 -22.79 -61.41
N LEU A 833 6.90 -22.52 -60.87
CA LEU A 833 5.63 -22.94 -61.46
C LEU A 833 5.37 -22.26 -62.81
N GLN A 834 5.66 -20.96 -62.93
CA GLN A 834 5.60 -20.25 -64.22
C GLN A 834 6.62 -20.82 -65.22
N THR A 835 7.81 -21.20 -64.78
CA THR A 835 8.81 -21.86 -65.64
C THR A 835 8.31 -23.21 -66.13
N ILE A 836 7.78 -24.06 -65.23
CA ILE A 836 7.18 -25.37 -65.57
C ILE A 836 5.96 -25.21 -66.48
N LEU A 837 5.13 -24.17 -66.27
CA LEU A 837 4.00 -23.87 -67.15
C LEU A 837 4.46 -23.40 -68.54
N ASN A 838 5.48 -22.54 -68.62
CA ASN A 838 6.07 -22.10 -69.89
C ASN A 838 6.74 -23.26 -70.65
N GLU A 839 7.47 -24.14 -69.95
CA GLU A 839 8.04 -25.37 -70.51
C GLU A 839 6.94 -26.33 -71.01
N ARG A 840 5.87 -26.50 -70.21
CA ARG A 840 4.72 -27.29 -70.62
C ARG A 840 4.04 -26.67 -71.85
N GLU A 841 3.79 -25.37 -71.88
CA GLU A 841 3.21 -24.68 -73.04
C GLU A 841 4.12 -24.78 -74.26
N HIS A 842 5.45 -24.76 -74.08
CA HIS A 842 6.40 -25.01 -75.17
C HIS A 842 6.28 -26.45 -75.72
N THR A 843 6.18 -27.45 -74.85
CA THR A 843 6.02 -28.87 -75.27
C THR A 843 4.62 -29.16 -75.84
N ASP A 844 3.56 -28.52 -75.33
CA ASP A 844 2.21 -28.57 -75.91
C ASP A 844 2.18 -27.84 -77.27
N ALA A 845 2.91 -26.73 -77.44
CA ALA A 845 3.04 -26.03 -78.72
C ALA A 845 3.91 -26.81 -79.73
N GLU A 846 4.98 -27.46 -79.28
CA GLU A 846 5.80 -28.34 -80.12
C GLU A 846 5.03 -29.59 -80.56
N SER A 847 4.32 -30.26 -79.65
CA SER A 847 3.50 -31.43 -80.01
C SER A 847 2.37 -31.05 -80.97
N ARG A 848 1.69 -29.90 -80.75
CA ARG A 848 0.76 -29.32 -81.73
C ARG A 848 1.41 -29.05 -83.08
N ARG A 849 2.60 -28.44 -83.13
CA ARG A 849 3.34 -28.22 -84.40
C ARG A 849 3.72 -29.53 -85.09
N ARG A 850 4.18 -30.55 -84.36
CA ARG A 850 4.52 -31.87 -84.92
C ARG A 850 3.28 -32.58 -85.47
N LEU A 851 2.15 -32.52 -84.74
CA LEU A 851 0.87 -33.05 -85.20
C LEU A 851 0.34 -32.28 -86.42
N GLN A 852 0.43 -30.95 -86.41
CA GLN A 852 0.02 -30.11 -87.54
C GLN A 852 0.86 -30.41 -88.79
N LEU A 853 2.19 -30.51 -88.68
CA LEU A 853 3.05 -30.92 -89.79
C LEU A 853 2.72 -32.34 -90.30
N SER A 854 2.32 -33.25 -89.41
CA SER A 854 1.83 -34.58 -89.81
C SER A 854 0.48 -34.51 -90.53
N VAL A 855 -0.42 -33.61 -90.11
CA VAL A 855 -1.70 -33.37 -90.80
C VAL A 855 -1.45 -32.72 -92.17
N GLU A 856 -0.61 -31.69 -92.26
CA GLU A 856 -0.22 -31.06 -93.52
C GLU A 856 0.46 -32.05 -94.49
N SER A 857 1.28 -32.99 -93.98
CA SER A 857 1.82 -34.10 -94.78
C SER A 857 0.71 -35.01 -95.30
N LEU A 858 -0.17 -35.52 -94.42
CA LEU A 858 -1.29 -36.39 -94.78
C LEU A 858 -2.29 -35.70 -95.72
N GLU A 859 -2.52 -34.40 -95.56
CA GLU A 859 -3.33 -33.59 -96.47
C GLU A 859 -2.64 -33.42 -97.83
N SER A 860 -1.31 -33.26 -97.88
CA SER A 860 -0.55 -33.23 -99.13
C SER A 860 -0.57 -34.58 -99.86
N GLU A 861 -0.51 -35.69 -99.12
CA GLU A 861 -0.65 -37.06 -99.65
C GLU A 861 -2.09 -37.32 -100.12
N LEU A 862 -3.09 -36.82 -99.39
CA LEU A 862 -4.51 -36.90 -99.74
C LEU A 862 -4.86 -35.99 -100.94
N GLN A 863 -4.20 -34.85 -101.10
CA GLN A 863 -4.27 -34.05 -102.32
C GLN A 863 -3.55 -34.73 -103.49
N SER A 864 -2.38 -35.35 -103.26
CA SER A 864 -1.62 -36.09 -104.28
C SER A 864 -2.40 -37.30 -104.79
N THR A 865 -3.02 -38.07 -103.91
CA THR A 865 -3.89 -39.20 -104.26
C THR A 865 -5.20 -38.74 -104.90
N LYS A 866 -5.82 -37.64 -104.46
CA LYS A 866 -6.98 -37.02 -105.16
C LYS A 866 -6.62 -36.54 -106.57
N ARG A 867 -5.43 -35.96 -106.78
CA ARG A 867 -4.96 -35.57 -108.12
C ARG A 867 -4.78 -36.80 -109.00
N LYS A 868 -4.05 -37.83 -108.54
CA LYS A 868 -3.91 -39.11 -109.24
C LYS A 868 -5.27 -39.76 -109.56
N LEU A 869 -6.21 -39.75 -108.62
CA LEU A 869 -7.56 -40.28 -108.84
C LEU A 869 -8.33 -39.46 -109.91
N ASN A 870 -8.21 -38.13 -109.91
CA ASN A 870 -8.76 -37.31 -110.99
C ASN A 870 -8.05 -37.57 -112.32
N ASP A 871 -6.74 -37.76 -112.35
CA ASP A 871 -5.97 -38.06 -113.56
C ASP A 871 -6.40 -39.43 -114.14
N GLU A 872 -6.55 -40.46 -113.31
CA GLU A 872 -7.11 -41.78 -113.67
C GLU A 872 -8.58 -41.67 -114.13
N VAL A 873 -9.39 -40.83 -113.49
CA VAL A 873 -10.77 -40.58 -113.92
C VAL A 873 -10.80 -39.87 -115.28
N GLU A 874 -9.94 -38.89 -115.52
CA GLU A 874 -9.82 -38.22 -116.83
C GLU A 874 -9.20 -39.12 -117.90
N GLU A 875 -8.27 -40.02 -117.56
CA GLU A 875 -7.78 -41.10 -118.44
C GLU A 875 -8.93 -42.06 -118.78
N SER A 876 -9.75 -42.45 -117.79
CA SER A 876 -10.93 -43.31 -118.01
C SER A 876 -11.97 -42.65 -118.92
N LYS A 877 -12.23 -41.34 -118.76
CA LYS A 877 -13.08 -40.54 -119.66
C LYS A 877 -12.49 -40.44 -121.07
N LYS A 878 -11.17 -40.21 -121.19
CA LYS A 878 -10.50 -40.23 -122.50
C LYS A 878 -10.58 -41.62 -123.14
N ALA A 879 -10.56 -42.69 -122.34
CA ALA A 879 -10.72 -44.06 -122.82
C ALA A 879 -12.17 -44.41 -123.19
N THR A 880 -13.20 -43.87 -122.51
CA THR A 880 -14.59 -44.02 -122.96
C THR A 880 -14.85 -43.18 -124.20
N LEU A 881 -14.42 -41.91 -124.26
CA LEU A 881 -14.52 -41.07 -125.45
C LEU A 881 -13.81 -41.67 -126.68
N ARG A 882 -12.66 -42.34 -126.50
CA ARG A 882 -12.00 -43.12 -127.57
C ARG A 882 -12.89 -44.27 -128.05
N ARG A 883 -13.44 -45.08 -127.14
CA ARG A 883 -14.37 -46.17 -127.49
C ARG A 883 -15.66 -45.67 -128.14
N GLU A 884 -16.22 -44.56 -127.65
CA GLU A 884 -17.41 -43.90 -128.22
C GLU A 884 -17.12 -43.41 -129.63
N TYR A 885 -15.96 -42.80 -129.88
CA TYR A 885 -15.52 -42.40 -131.22
C TYR A 885 -15.27 -43.60 -132.15
N GLU A 886 -14.68 -44.68 -131.64
CA GLU A 886 -14.53 -45.94 -132.39
C GLU A 886 -15.88 -46.60 -132.70
N HIS A 887 -16.83 -46.58 -131.75
CA HIS A 887 -18.22 -47.00 -131.96
C HIS A 887 -18.93 -46.11 -132.98
N GLU A 888 -18.76 -44.79 -132.92
CA GLU A 888 -19.36 -43.85 -133.87
C GLU A 888 -18.77 -44.00 -135.28
N GLN A 889 -17.46 -44.25 -135.41
CA GLN A 889 -16.86 -44.62 -136.70
C GLN A 889 -17.39 -45.96 -137.22
N ASN A 890 -17.56 -46.96 -136.36
CA ASN A 890 -18.11 -48.25 -136.76
C ASN A 890 -19.61 -48.15 -137.11
N GLN A 891 -20.37 -47.30 -136.42
CA GLN A 891 -21.75 -46.99 -136.76
C GLN A 891 -21.83 -46.27 -138.10
N LYS A 892 -20.99 -45.25 -138.35
CA LYS A 892 -20.90 -44.59 -139.66
C LYS A 892 -20.56 -45.58 -140.78
N ARG A 893 -19.65 -46.53 -140.56
CA ARG A 893 -19.38 -47.63 -141.52
C ARG A 893 -20.60 -48.55 -141.74
N ILE A 894 -21.40 -48.81 -140.70
CA ILE A 894 -22.66 -49.55 -140.83
C ILE A 894 -23.67 -48.73 -141.63
N ASP A 895 -23.78 -47.43 -141.39
CA ASP A 895 -24.70 -46.53 -142.09
C ASP A 895 -24.28 -46.31 -143.55
N ASP A 896 -22.98 -46.25 -143.86
CA ASP A 896 -22.41 -46.26 -145.22
C ASP A 896 -22.73 -47.59 -145.96
N LEU A 897 -22.69 -48.73 -145.26
CA LEU A 897 -23.09 -50.03 -145.79
C LEU A 897 -24.62 -50.15 -145.96
N VAL A 898 -25.41 -49.54 -145.08
CA VAL A 898 -26.88 -49.49 -145.19
C VAL A 898 -27.33 -48.57 -146.32
N THR A 899 -26.68 -47.42 -146.52
CA THR A 899 -26.98 -46.48 -147.61
C THR A 899 -26.52 -46.99 -148.97
N SER A 900 -25.39 -47.68 -149.06
CA SER A 900 -25.02 -48.41 -150.30
C SER A 900 -25.93 -49.62 -150.58
N LEU A 901 -26.45 -50.28 -149.54
CA LEU A 901 -27.53 -51.26 -149.70
C LEU A 901 -28.87 -50.62 -150.09
N SER A 902 -29.16 -49.37 -149.71
CA SER A 902 -30.36 -48.67 -150.16
C SER A 902 -30.23 -48.15 -151.60
N SER A 903 -29.08 -47.64 -152.01
CA SER A 903 -28.87 -47.20 -153.41
C SER A 903 -28.98 -48.38 -154.39
N VAL A 904 -28.42 -49.55 -154.08
CA VAL A 904 -28.60 -50.78 -154.88
C VAL A 904 -30.07 -51.23 -154.92
N ARG A 905 -30.86 -50.98 -153.87
CA ARG A 905 -32.31 -51.23 -153.88
C ARG A 905 -33.07 -50.20 -154.72
N GLU A 906 -32.65 -48.93 -154.70
CA GLU A 906 -33.24 -47.86 -155.51
C GLU A 906 -32.96 -48.06 -157.00
N GLU A 907 -31.76 -48.51 -157.38
CA GLU A 907 -31.44 -48.96 -158.75
C GLU A 907 -32.33 -50.14 -159.19
N LEU A 908 -32.58 -51.10 -158.29
CA LEU A 908 -33.50 -52.24 -158.50
C LEU A 908 -34.98 -51.81 -158.58
N ILE A 909 -35.33 -50.62 -158.08
CA ILE A 909 -36.68 -50.05 -158.17
C ILE A 909 -36.81 -49.22 -159.46
N ALA A 910 -35.83 -48.39 -159.79
CA ALA A 910 -35.79 -47.60 -161.02
C ALA A 910 -35.82 -48.46 -162.29
N THR A 911 -35.17 -49.63 -162.26
CA THR A 911 -35.21 -50.64 -163.33
C THR A 911 -36.54 -51.41 -163.43
N LYS A 912 -37.45 -51.26 -162.45
CA LYS A 912 -38.83 -51.77 -162.50
C LYS A 912 -39.81 -50.69 -162.94
N THR A 913 -39.76 -49.49 -162.35
CA THR A 913 -40.70 -48.40 -162.66
C THR A 913 -40.61 -47.92 -164.12
N THR A 914 -39.42 -48.01 -164.73
CA THR A 914 -39.22 -47.73 -166.17
C THR A 914 -39.95 -48.71 -167.09
N LYS A 915 -40.28 -49.92 -166.62
CA LYS A 915 -41.09 -50.90 -167.36
C LYS A 915 -42.58 -50.58 -167.29
N ASP A 916 -43.07 -50.24 -166.10
CA ASP A 916 -44.49 -50.00 -165.85
C ASP A 916 -44.98 -48.67 -166.46
N HIS A 917 -44.10 -47.66 -166.53
CA HIS A 917 -44.41 -46.33 -167.09
C HIS A 917 -44.76 -46.33 -168.59
N LEU A 918 -44.32 -47.34 -169.35
CA LEU A 918 -44.72 -47.52 -170.76
C LEU A 918 -46.09 -48.19 -170.91
N GLN A 919 -46.62 -48.82 -169.85
CA GLN A 919 -47.88 -49.55 -169.88
C GLN A 919 -49.08 -48.59 -169.66
N SER A 920 -49.00 -47.68 -168.68
CA SER A 920 -50.11 -46.80 -168.30
C SER A 920 -50.45 -45.73 -169.33
N ARG A 921 -49.51 -45.39 -170.22
CA ARG A 921 -49.62 -44.25 -171.15
C ARG A 921 -50.60 -44.46 -172.31
N VAL A 922 -51.11 -45.68 -172.49
CA VAL A 922 -52.09 -46.02 -173.53
C VAL A 922 -53.53 -45.82 -173.04
N ASP A 923 -53.82 -46.18 -171.78
CA ASP A 923 -55.19 -46.21 -171.27
C ASP A 923 -55.75 -44.79 -171.01
N GLU A 924 -54.90 -43.86 -170.56
CA GLU A 924 -55.26 -42.45 -170.26
C GLU A 924 -55.95 -41.74 -171.44
N LEU A 925 -55.55 -42.05 -172.68
CA LEU A 925 -56.08 -41.42 -173.90
C LEU A 925 -57.51 -41.85 -174.27
N THR A 926 -58.12 -42.79 -173.54
CA THR A 926 -59.39 -43.42 -173.96
C THR A 926 -60.65 -42.91 -173.23
N VAL A 927 -60.52 -42.19 -172.11
CA VAL A 927 -61.67 -41.87 -171.22
C VAL A 927 -62.03 -40.38 -171.18
N GLU A 928 -61.09 -39.46 -171.42
CA GLU A 928 -61.38 -38.00 -171.40
C GLU A 928 -62.41 -37.57 -172.47
N LEU A 929 -62.56 -38.36 -173.54
CA LEU A 929 -63.56 -38.15 -174.61
C LEU A 929 -64.99 -38.59 -174.24
N LYS A 930 -65.27 -38.93 -172.97
CA LYS A 930 -66.64 -39.07 -172.44
C LYS A 930 -66.95 -38.08 -171.30
N SER A 931 -66.27 -36.94 -171.37
CA SER A 931 -66.77 -35.69 -170.80
C SER A 931 -68.02 -35.18 -171.55
N ALA A 932 -68.79 -34.32 -170.89
CA ALA A 932 -69.74 -33.38 -171.51
C ALA A 932 -71.05 -33.88 -172.19
N GLU A 933 -71.63 -35.02 -171.78
CA GLU A 933 -73.09 -35.24 -171.94
C GLU A 933 -73.82 -35.17 -170.59
N GLU A 934 -74.50 -34.05 -170.35
CA GLU A 934 -75.21 -33.72 -169.11
C GLU A 934 -76.63 -34.31 -169.05
N ARG A 935 -77.11 -34.74 -167.86
CA ARG A 935 -78.20 -34.04 -167.09
C ARG A 935 -78.82 -34.85 -165.93
N LEU A 936 -78.57 -34.33 -164.73
CA LEU A 936 -79.60 -33.75 -163.83
C LEU A 936 -80.91 -34.55 -163.60
N GLN A 937 -81.05 -35.16 -162.41
CA GLN A 937 -82.34 -35.24 -161.70
C GLN A 937 -82.16 -35.18 -160.16
N VAL A 938 -83.25 -35.07 -159.40
CA VAL A 938 -83.29 -34.46 -158.05
C VAL A 938 -84.25 -35.22 -157.10
N LEU A 939 -83.83 -35.41 -155.83
CA LEU A 939 -84.57 -36.05 -154.70
C LEU A 939 -84.89 -37.55 -154.90
N GLN A 940 -85.07 -38.43 -153.90
CA GLN A 940 -85.21 -38.36 -152.42
C GLN A 940 -84.51 -39.64 -151.82
N SER A 941 -84.33 -39.95 -150.52
CA SER A 941 -85.13 -39.74 -149.30
C SER A 941 -84.33 -39.93 -147.98
N LYS A 942 -84.97 -39.60 -146.84
CA LYS A 942 -84.59 -39.88 -145.41
C LYS A 942 -85.17 -41.24 -144.95
N PRO A 943 -84.99 -41.75 -143.69
CA PRO A 943 -84.12 -41.38 -142.55
C PRO A 943 -83.17 -42.57 -142.18
N THR A 944 -82.62 -42.89 -140.98
CA THR A 944 -82.73 -42.51 -139.52
C THR A 944 -81.45 -43.04 -138.82
N GLY A 945 -80.95 -42.62 -137.65
CA GLY A 945 -81.24 -41.53 -136.70
C GLY A 945 -80.81 -41.89 -135.24
N ALA A 946 -80.58 -40.89 -134.38
CA ALA A 946 -80.02 -40.98 -132.99
C ALA A 946 -78.52 -41.37 -132.89
N ALA A 947 -77.74 -40.95 -131.87
CA ALA A 947 -78.05 -40.20 -130.64
C ALA A 947 -77.01 -39.10 -130.29
N ALA A 948 -77.36 -38.25 -129.32
CA ALA A 948 -76.66 -37.09 -128.76
C ALA A 948 -75.61 -37.46 -127.67
N SER A 949 -74.75 -36.58 -127.12
CA SER A 949 -74.15 -35.28 -127.53
C SER A 949 -73.02 -34.90 -126.56
N VAL A 950 -72.24 -33.84 -126.85
CA VAL A 950 -71.11 -33.33 -126.04
C VAL A 950 -71.44 -31.97 -125.37
N GLU A 951 -70.62 -31.61 -124.37
CA GLU A 951 -70.46 -30.38 -123.55
C GLU A 951 -70.87 -29.00 -124.13
N ALA A 952 -71.18 -28.03 -123.23
CA ALA A 952 -71.06 -26.55 -123.35
C ALA A 952 -71.80 -25.83 -122.18
N THR A 953 -71.58 -24.57 -121.74
CA THR A 953 -70.51 -23.53 -121.82
C THR A 953 -70.75 -22.46 -120.70
N GLU A 954 -70.01 -21.34 -120.68
CA GLU A 954 -69.92 -20.35 -119.58
C GLU A 954 -70.79 -19.06 -119.71
N ALA A 955 -71.03 -18.40 -118.56
CA ALA A 955 -71.14 -16.93 -118.30
C ALA A 955 -72.36 -16.06 -118.75
N ALA A 956 -72.53 -14.94 -118.01
CA ALA A 956 -73.44 -13.76 -118.19
C ALA A 956 -74.89 -13.83 -117.62
N GLU A 957 -75.60 -12.68 -117.60
CA GLU A 957 -76.63 -12.27 -116.61
C GLU A 957 -78.10 -12.14 -117.15
N GLU A 958 -79.00 -11.64 -116.26
CA GLU A 958 -80.35 -11.04 -116.47
C GLU A 958 -81.64 -11.90 -116.28
N GLY A 959 -82.75 -11.19 -115.95
CA GLY A 959 -84.18 -11.62 -115.98
C GLY A 959 -84.99 -10.60 -116.81
N PRO A 960 -86.28 -10.26 -116.57
CA PRO A 960 -87.36 -10.80 -115.72
C PRO A 960 -88.69 -11.02 -116.51
N GLU A 961 -89.87 -11.07 -115.86
CA GLU A 961 -91.21 -10.81 -116.49
C GLU A 961 -92.24 -10.24 -115.47
N GLY A 962 -93.40 -9.71 -115.92
CA GLY A 962 -94.47 -9.14 -115.06
C GLY A 962 -95.79 -8.74 -115.76
N ASN A 963 -96.78 -8.21 -115.03
CA ASN A 963 -98.06 -7.65 -115.55
C ASN A 963 -98.83 -6.84 -114.45
N GLY A 964 -99.85 -6.02 -114.81
CA GLY A 964 -100.66 -5.25 -113.82
C GLY A 964 -101.81 -4.38 -114.40
N LEU A 965 -102.62 -3.71 -113.53
CA LEU A 965 -103.67 -2.69 -113.84
C LEU A 965 -104.18 -1.99 -112.55
N THR A 966 -104.99 -0.91 -112.62
CA THR A 966 -105.25 0.05 -111.50
C THR A 966 -106.71 0.53 -111.32
N ARG A 967 -107.11 0.94 -110.09
CA ARG A 967 -108.32 1.77 -109.83
C ARG A 967 -108.37 2.50 -108.46
N GLU A 968 -108.61 3.82 -108.47
CA GLU A 968 -108.76 4.67 -107.26
C GLU A 968 -110.24 4.95 -106.89
N GLN A 969 -111.08 3.95 -106.58
CA GLN A 969 -112.52 4.20 -106.37
C GLN A 969 -113.20 3.58 -105.13
N GLU A 970 -112.51 2.77 -104.31
CA GLU A 970 -113.16 2.13 -103.13
C GLU A 970 -112.94 2.87 -101.79
N LEU A 971 -111.97 3.79 -101.72
CA LEU A 971 -111.57 4.50 -100.48
C LEU A 971 -112.64 5.45 -99.89
N GLY A 972 -113.76 5.69 -100.58
CA GLY A 972 -114.74 6.71 -100.19
C GLY A 972 -115.71 6.33 -99.05
N LEU A 973 -115.97 5.05 -98.81
CA LEU A 973 -117.10 4.61 -97.96
C LEU A 973 -116.72 4.20 -96.53
N GLN A 974 -115.51 3.70 -96.28
CA GLN A 974 -115.13 3.13 -94.97
C GLN A 974 -114.83 4.17 -93.87
N VAL A 975 -114.74 5.46 -94.22
CA VAL A 975 -114.27 6.54 -93.31
C VAL A 975 -115.40 7.09 -92.41
N SER A 976 -116.66 6.76 -92.67
CA SER A 976 -117.82 7.28 -91.93
C SER A 976 -118.13 6.52 -90.64
N GLU A 977 -118.14 5.18 -90.67
CA GLU A 977 -118.59 4.35 -89.54
C GLU A 977 -117.60 4.39 -88.36
N LEU A 978 -116.30 4.31 -88.64
CA LEU A 978 -115.22 4.28 -87.63
C LEU A 978 -115.17 5.50 -86.69
N LYS A 979 -115.87 6.59 -86.99
CA LYS A 979 -115.90 7.79 -86.13
C LYS A 979 -116.83 7.64 -84.92
N ARG A 980 -117.86 6.79 -84.98
CA ARG A 980 -118.93 6.77 -83.98
C ARG A 980 -118.53 6.03 -82.70
N ASP A 981 -117.77 4.95 -82.82
CA ASP A 981 -117.42 4.09 -81.69
C ASP A 981 -116.22 4.64 -80.88
N LEU A 982 -115.46 5.57 -81.48
CA LEU A 982 -114.30 6.23 -80.86
C LEU A 982 -114.66 7.22 -79.74
N GLU A 983 -115.93 7.65 -79.63
CA GLU A 983 -116.37 8.56 -78.58
C GLU A 983 -116.75 7.84 -77.28
N LEU A 984 -117.42 6.67 -77.35
CA LEU A 984 -117.84 5.90 -76.17
C LEU A 984 -116.65 5.39 -75.34
N ALA A 985 -115.59 4.91 -76.00
CA ALA A 985 -114.39 4.42 -75.33
C ALA A 985 -113.64 5.51 -74.51
N LYS A 986 -113.88 6.80 -74.77
CA LYS A 986 -113.22 7.90 -74.05
C LYS A 986 -113.82 8.15 -72.67
N THR A 987 -115.14 8.01 -72.51
CA THR A 987 -115.81 8.30 -71.23
C THR A 987 -115.50 7.25 -70.17
N GLU A 988 -115.44 5.96 -70.55
CA GLU A 988 -115.05 4.87 -69.64
C GLU A 988 -113.58 5.00 -69.21
N LEU A 989 -112.71 5.46 -70.11
CA LEU A 989 -111.28 5.72 -69.84
C LEU A 989 -111.03 6.91 -68.89
N GLN A 990 -112.01 7.80 -68.65
CA GLN A 990 -111.87 8.88 -67.66
C GLN A 990 -112.17 8.40 -66.25
N HIS A 991 -113.34 7.77 -66.03
CA HIS A 991 -113.73 7.25 -64.71
C HIS A 991 -112.74 6.22 -64.15
N ALA A 992 -112.09 5.43 -65.02
CA ALA A 992 -111.06 4.48 -64.63
C ALA A 992 -109.75 5.14 -64.12
N LYS A 993 -109.52 6.44 -64.37
CA LYS A 993 -108.31 7.15 -63.90
C LYS A 993 -108.50 7.79 -62.53
N GLU A 994 -109.66 8.41 -62.31
CA GLU A 994 -110.02 9.06 -61.05
C GLU A 994 -109.89 8.06 -59.88
N GLN A 995 -110.32 6.80 -60.06
CA GLN A 995 -110.17 5.74 -59.07
C GLN A 995 -108.71 5.30 -58.82
N VAL A 996 -107.80 5.45 -59.78
CA VAL A 996 -106.36 5.14 -59.60
C VAL A 996 -105.67 6.25 -58.81
N GLU A 997 -106.02 7.50 -59.07
CA GLU A 997 -105.46 8.67 -58.38
C GLU A 997 -105.80 8.67 -56.88
N ASP A 998 -107.04 8.33 -56.50
CA ASP A 998 -107.44 8.18 -55.09
C ASP A 998 -106.64 7.08 -54.35
N TYR A 999 -106.48 5.89 -54.95
CA TYR A 999 -105.72 4.81 -54.32
C TYR A 999 -104.22 5.13 -54.23
N GLN A 1000 -103.66 5.82 -55.22
CA GLN A 1000 -102.27 6.26 -55.22
C GLN A 1000 -101.98 7.29 -54.12
N ALA A 1001 -102.89 8.25 -53.89
CA ALA A 1001 -102.77 9.21 -52.79
C ALA A 1001 -102.82 8.53 -51.42
N ILE A 1002 -103.70 7.54 -51.25
CA ILE A 1002 -103.78 6.76 -50.00
C ILE A 1002 -102.47 6.00 -49.76
N SER A 1003 -101.94 5.27 -50.75
CA SER A 1003 -100.71 4.48 -50.57
C SER A 1003 -99.52 5.36 -50.22
N GLN A 1004 -99.33 6.49 -50.92
CA GLN A 1004 -98.27 7.47 -50.62
C GLN A 1004 -98.36 7.97 -49.18
N SER A 1005 -99.56 8.34 -48.71
CA SER A 1005 -99.74 8.82 -47.32
C SER A 1005 -99.46 7.75 -46.25
N THR A 1006 -99.54 6.46 -46.59
CA THR A 1006 -99.14 5.36 -45.69
C THR A 1006 -97.65 5.03 -45.78
N GLU A 1007 -97.04 5.21 -46.96
CA GLU A 1007 -95.63 5.00 -47.22
C GLU A 1007 -94.76 6.06 -46.51
N GLU A 1008 -95.12 7.36 -46.65
CA GLU A 1008 -94.48 8.47 -45.92
C GLU A 1008 -94.52 8.27 -44.40
N ARG A 1009 -95.66 7.80 -43.88
CA ARG A 1009 -95.83 7.53 -42.43
C ARG A 1009 -95.01 6.34 -41.98
N LEU A 1010 -94.96 5.26 -42.77
CA LEU A 1010 -94.09 4.11 -42.48
C LEU A 1010 -92.62 4.54 -42.48
N GLN A 1011 -92.21 5.32 -43.48
CA GLN A 1011 -90.85 5.83 -43.63
C GLN A 1011 -90.43 6.70 -42.43
N SER A 1012 -91.24 7.68 -42.03
CA SER A 1012 -90.94 8.50 -40.85
C SER A 1012 -90.86 7.70 -39.53
N ALA A 1013 -91.57 6.57 -39.46
CA ALA A 1013 -91.53 5.65 -38.32
C ALA A 1013 -90.34 4.67 -38.36
N THR A 1014 -89.80 4.36 -39.56
CA THR A 1014 -88.53 3.63 -39.68
C THR A 1014 -87.34 4.54 -39.41
N GLU A 1015 -87.32 5.75 -39.99
CA GLU A 1015 -86.25 6.75 -39.80
C GLU A 1015 -86.06 7.07 -38.30
N THR A 1016 -87.13 7.41 -37.58
CA THR A 1016 -87.05 7.67 -36.13
C THR A 1016 -86.71 6.44 -35.26
N HIS A 1017 -86.95 5.21 -35.76
CA HIS A 1017 -86.48 4.00 -35.10
C HIS A 1017 -84.99 3.73 -35.40
N GLU A 1018 -84.52 4.06 -36.60
CA GLU A 1018 -83.12 3.94 -37.00
C GLU A 1018 -82.26 4.96 -36.26
N GLU A 1019 -82.67 6.22 -36.15
CA GLU A 1019 -82.02 7.24 -35.32
C GLU A 1019 -81.88 6.78 -33.84
N TYR A 1020 -82.93 6.20 -33.26
CA TYR A 1020 -82.89 5.68 -31.89
C TYR A 1020 -81.97 4.44 -31.75
N ARG A 1021 -81.90 3.58 -32.77
CA ARG A 1021 -80.92 2.47 -32.80
C ARG A 1021 -79.50 3.01 -32.88
N GLU A 1022 -79.21 3.91 -33.81
CA GLU A 1022 -77.88 4.49 -33.96
C GLU A 1022 -77.41 5.22 -32.70
N GLU A 1023 -78.28 5.96 -32.01
CA GLU A 1023 -77.89 6.58 -30.73
C GLU A 1023 -77.67 5.54 -29.62
N THR A 1024 -78.52 4.52 -29.50
CA THR A 1024 -78.32 3.47 -28.47
C THR A 1024 -77.09 2.60 -28.75
N GLU A 1025 -76.81 2.25 -30.01
CA GLU A 1025 -75.60 1.52 -30.43
C GLU A 1025 -74.34 2.39 -30.26
N ARG A 1026 -74.39 3.69 -30.55
CA ARG A 1026 -73.29 4.63 -30.26
C ARG A 1026 -73.01 4.71 -28.77
N VAL A 1027 -74.04 4.88 -27.94
CA VAL A 1027 -73.87 4.96 -26.47
C VAL A 1027 -73.36 3.63 -25.91
N LEU A 1028 -73.84 2.48 -26.38
CA LEU A 1028 -73.29 1.17 -26.00
C LEU A 1028 -71.82 1.06 -26.41
N GLY A 1029 -71.47 1.36 -27.66
CA GLY A 1029 -70.08 1.34 -28.13
C GLY A 1029 -69.14 2.32 -27.40
N GLU A 1030 -69.65 3.45 -26.90
CA GLU A 1030 -68.91 4.37 -26.01
C GLU A 1030 -68.74 3.81 -24.59
N LYS A 1031 -69.68 2.99 -24.09
CA LYS A 1031 -69.55 2.30 -22.80
C LYS A 1031 -68.60 1.10 -22.90
N ASP A 1032 -68.74 0.27 -23.92
CA ASP A 1032 -67.96 -0.96 -24.11
C ASP A 1032 -66.48 -0.64 -24.31
N LYS A 1033 -66.15 0.39 -25.10
CA LYS A 1033 -64.77 0.91 -25.20
C LYS A 1033 -64.24 1.34 -23.83
N ARG A 1034 -65.04 2.07 -23.05
CA ARG A 1034 -64.64 2.55 -21.72
C ARG A 1034 -64.51 1.41 -20.69
N VAL A 1035 -65.20 0.29 -20.89
CA VAL A 1035 -64.98 -0.95 -20.12
C VAL A 1035 -63.66 -1.57 -20.54
N GLN A 1036 -63.40 -1.74 -21.83
CA GLN A 1036 -62.13 -2.28 -22.36
C GLN A 1036 -60.91 -1.43 -21.95
N ASP A 1037 -61.01 -0.10 -21.98
CA ASP A 1037 -59.98 0.83 -21.49
C ASP A 1037 -59.68 0.66 -19.99
N LEU A 1038 -60.68 0.26 -19.19
CA LEU A 1038 -60.53 0.02 -17.75
C LEU A 1038 -60.05 -1.41 -17.46
N GLU A 1039 -60.51 -2.41 -18.21
CA GLU A 1039 -60.06 -3.80 -18.11
C GLU A 1039 -58.58 -3.88 -18.51
N THR A 1040 -58.19 -3.33 -19.66
CA THR A 1040 -56.78 -3.24 -20.08
C THR A 1040 -55.93 -2.48 -19.06
N ARG A 1041 -56.40 -1.35 -18.50
CA ARG A 1041 -55.60 -0.66 -17.47
C ARG A 1041 -55.52 -1.42 -16.14
N ILE A 1042 -56.51 -2.26 -15.81
CA ILE A 1042 -56.44 -3.20 -14.68
C ILE A 1042 -55.44 -4.32 -14.98
N GLU A 1043 -55.42 -4.86 -16.21
CA GLU A 1043 -54.42 -5.85 -16.64
C GLU A 1043 -53.00 -5.28 -16.63
N GLU A 1044 -52.78 -4.06 -17.16
CA GLU A 1044 -51.52 -3.32 -17.06
C GLU A 1044 -51.08 -3.15 -15.59
N ILE A 1045 -51.95 -2.62 -14.72
CA ILE A 1045 -51.61 -2.44 -13.29
C ILE A 1045 -51.37 -3.79 -12.59
N SER A 1046 -52.09 -4.85 -12.95
CA SER A 1046 -51.88 -6.19 -12.38
C SER A 1046 -50.56 -6.81 -12.85
N THR A 1047 -50.15 -6.55 -14.10
CA THR A 1047 -48.89 -7.04 -14.65
C THR A 1047 -47.71 -6.22 -14.11
N GLU A 1048 -47.80 -4.88 -14.05
CA GLU A 1048 -46.89 -3.98 -13.33
C GLU A 1048 -46.70 -4.41 -11.87
N LEU A 1049 -47.78 -4.76 -11.16
CA LEU A 1049 -47.72 -5.26 -9.78
C LEU A 1049 -47.07 -6.65 -9.69
N SER A 1050 -47.31 -7.52 -10.69
CA SER A 1050 -46.69 -8.85 -10.75
C SER A 1050 -45.19 -8.79 -11.06
N THR A 1051 -44.75 -7.91 -11.97
CA THR A 1051 -43.32 -7.76 -12.32
C THR A 1051 -42.57 -7.14 -11.16
N THR A 1052 -43.08 -6.05 -10.58
CA THR A 1052 -42.46 -5.42 -9.40
C THR A 1052 -42.41 -6.36 -8.19
N ASN A 1053 -43.44 -7.20 -7.95
CA ASN A 1053 -43.37 -8.21 -6.89
C ASN A 1053 -42.36 -9.34 -7.21
N ASN A 1054 -42.24 -9.77 -8.47
CA ASN A 1054 -41.23 -10.73 -8.91
C ASN A 1054 -39.81 -10.16 -8.83
N GLU A 1055 -39.62 -8.87 -9.12
CA GLU A 1055 -38.37 -8.14 -8.96
C GLU A 1055 -38.01 -7.96 -7.48
N LEU A 1056 -38.97 -7.65 -6.62
CA LEU A 1056 -38.78 -7.63 -5.16
C LEU A 1056 -38.50 -9.02 -4.57
N SER A 1057 -38.93 -10.12 -5.20
CA SER A 1057 -38.47 -11.47 -4.84
C SER A 1057 -37.01 -11.66 -5.25
N LYS A 1058 -36.69 -11.44 -6.54
CA LYS A 1058 -35.32 -11.58 -7.06
C LYS A 1058 -34.31 -10.75 -6.27
N LEU A 1059 -34.61 -9.50 -5.95
CA LEU A 1059 -33.72 -8.65 -5.15
C LEU A 1059 -33.52 -9.17 -3.72
N ARG A 1060 -34.52 -9.84 -3.12
CA ARG A 1060 -34.37 -10.53 -1.82
C ARG A 1060 -33.57 -11.82 -1.93
N ASP A 1061 -33.77 -12.58 -3.01
CA ASP A 1061 -33.04 -13.82 -3.29
C ASP A 1061 -31.55 -13.50 -3.58
N GLU A 1062 -31.27 -12.48 -4.40
CA GLU A 1062 -29.94 -11.92 -4.68
C GLU A 1062 -29.29 -11.33 -3.42
N GLN A 1063 -30.04 -10.62 -2.57
CA GLN A 1063 -29.56 -10.16 -1.26
C GLN A 1063 -29.20 -11.36 -0.36
N GLY A 1064 -30.04 -12.40 -0.34
CA GLY A 1064 -29.81 -13.63 0.43
C GLY A 1064 -28.59 -14.43 -0.04
N GLU A 1065 -28.40 -14.55 -1.36
CA GLU A 1065 -27.18 -15.11 -1.93
C GLU A 1065 -25.95 -14.24 -1.65
N GLY A 1066 -26.07 -12.91 -1.72
CA GLY A 1066 -25.01 -11.97 -1.37
C GLY A 1066 -24.57 -12.13 0.09
N SER A 1067 -25.52 -12.19 1.02
CA SER A 1067 -25.25 -12.47 2.43
C SER A 1067 -24.60 -13.84 2.65
N ARG A 1068 -25.08 -14.91 1.98
CA ARG A 1068 -24.45 -16.24 2.06
C ARG A 1068 -23.02 -16.25 1.54
N ARG A 1069 -22.77 -15.64 0.38
CA ARG A 1069 -21.41 -15.52 -0.21
C ARG A 1069 -20.46 -14.75 0.71
N LEU A 1070 -20.94 -13.69 1.38
CA LEU A 1070 -20.16 -12.95 2.37
C LEU A 1070 -19.89 -13.77 3.64
N GLU A 1071 -20.86 -14.55 4.12
CA GLU A 1071 -20.69 -15.44 5.28
C GLU A 1071 -19.72 -16.60 4.95
N GLU A 1072 -19.82 -17.19 3.77
CA GLU A 1072 -18.90 -18.21 3.24
C GLU A 1072 -17.47 -17.67 3.06
N GLN A 1073 -17.32 -16.48 2.49
CA GLN A 1073 -16.02 -15.79 2.38
C GLN A 1073 -15.44 -15.46 3.76
N LYS A 1074 -16.27 -14.96 4.69
CA LYS A 1074 -15.87 -14.68 6.07
C LYS A 1074 -15.39 -15.96 6.77
N ALA A 1075 -16.12 -17.07 6.66
CA ALA A 1075 -15.72 -18.35 7.22
C ALA A 1075 -14.40 -18.86 6.60
N ALA A 1076 -14.24 -18.73 5.27
CA ALA A 1076 -12.98 -19.08 4.60
C ALA A 1076 -11.81 -18.23 5.11
N PHE A 1077 -11.95 -16.91 5.21
CA PHE A 1077 -10.93 -16.04 5.77
C PHE A 1077 -10.67 -16.31 7.27
N GLU A 1078 -11.68 -16.65 8.06
CA GLU A 1078 -11.49 -17.07 9.46
C GLU A 1078 -10.67 -18.37 9.55
N THR A 1079 -10.94 -19.37 8.70
CA THR A 1079 -10.12 -20.60 8.64
C THR A 1079 -8.68 -20.33 8.18
N GLU A 1080 -8.49 -19.48 7.17
CA GLU A 1080 -7.16 -19.12 6.68
C GLU A 1080 -6.37 -18.30 7.72
N ILE A 1081 -7.03 -17.38 8.45
CA ILE A 1081 -6.43 -16.67 9.59
C ILE A 1081 -6.02 -17.65 10.70
N THR A 1082 -6.80 -18.71 10.97
CA THR A 1082 -6.35 -19.76 11.90
C THR A 1082 -5.17 -20.56 11.37
N ARG A 1083 -5.17 -20.93 10.07
CA ARG A 1083 -4.06 -21.66 9.44
C ARG A 1083 -2.75 -20.85 9.47
N LEU A 1084 -2.82 -19.56 9.16
CA LEU A 1084 -1.66 -18.66 9.17
C LEU A 1084 -1.14 -18.36 10.58
N LYS A 1085 -2.02 -18.35 11.60
CA LYS A 1085 -1.59 -18.29 13.03
C LYS A 1085 -0.87 -19.57 13.43
N ASP A 1086 -1.46 -20.73 13.15
CA ASP A 1086 -0.87 -22.05 13.36
C ASP A 1086 0.51 -22.18 12.69
N GLU A 1087 0.67 -21.66 11.48
CA GLU A 1087 1.94 -21.66 10.74
C GLU A 1087 2.94 -20.64 11.30
N ASN A 1088 2.50 -19.43 11.67
CA ASN A 1088 3.33 -18.45 12.38
C ASN A 1088 3.86 -19.00 13.71
N ASP A 1089 3.01 -19.63 14.52
CA ASP A 1089 3.39 -20.13 15.84
C ASP A 1089 4.34 -21.34 15.74
N ARG A 1090 4.18 -22.19 14.70
CA ARG A 1090 5.19 -23.18 14.31
C ARG A 1090 6.50 -22.53 13.90
N HIS A 1091 6.47 -21.46 13.11
CA HIS A 1091 7.68 -20.74 12.70
C HIS A 1091 8.40 -20.09 13.89
N VAL A 1092 7.67 -19.46 14.80
CA VAL A 1092 8.21 -18.92 16.07
C VAL A 1092 8.85 -20.02 16.91
N ALA A 1093 8.20 -21.19 17.05
CA ALA A 1093 8.77 -22.33 17.75
C ALA A 1093 10.07 -22.83 17.08
N THR A 1094 10.10 -22.97 15.75
CA THR A 1094 11.34 -23.35 15.04
C THR A 1094 12.45 -22.31 15.17
N ALA A 1095 12.11 -21.01 15.18
CA ALA A 1095 13.08 -19.94 15.40
C ALA A 1095 13.64 -19.95 16.83
N GLN A 1096 12.82 -20.29 17.84
CA GLN A 1096 13.27 -20.49 19.22
C GLN A 1096 14.22 -21.69 19.32
N PHE A 1097 13.86 -22.85 18.76
CA PHE A 1097 14.75 -24.02 18.73
C PHE A 1097 16.09 -23.69 18.06
N HIS A 1098 16.09 -23.02 16.90
CA HIS A 1098 17.33 -22.59 16.24
C HIS A 1098 18.12 -21.54 17.04
N GLN A 1099 17.44 -20.67 17.79
CA GLN A 1099 18.11 -19.72 18.68
C GLN A 1099 18.78 -20.44 19.87
N ASP A 1100 18.15 -21.48 20.41
CA ASP A 1100 18.68 -22.27 21.52
C ASP A 1100 19.79 -23.24 21.06
N ASP A 1101 19.68 -23.82 19.86
CA ASP A 1101 20.78 -24.54 19.19
C ASP A 1101 22.01 -23.63 19.01
N LEU A 1102 21.79 -22.37 18.61
CA LEU A 1102 22.87 -21.39 18.44
C LEU A 1102 23.48 -20.96 19.78
N LYS A 1103 22.70 -20.84 20.86
CA LYS A 1103 23.23 -20.63 22.22
C LYS A 1103 24.09 -21.81 22.65
N ALA A 1104 23.58 -23.04 22.51
CA ALA A 1104 24.32 -24.25 22.86
C ALA A 1104 25.63 -24.39 22.06
N GLN A 1105 25.61 -24.06 20.76
CA GLN A 1105 26.84 -24.03 19.94
C GLN A 1105 27.81 -22.93 20.38
N ALA A 1106 27.32 -21.74 20.78
CA ALA A 1106 28.16 -20.67 21.32
C ALA A 1106 28.76 -21.04 22.68
N GLU A 1107 28.00 -21.69 23.57
CA GLU A 1107 28.47 -22.21 24.86
C GLU A 1107 29.52 -23.31 24.67
N ILE A 1108 29.31 -24.25 23.75
CA ILE A 1108 30.30 -25.28 23.38
C ILE A 1108 31.58 -24.63 22.82
N ALA A 1109 31.45 -23.62 21.96
CA ALA A 1109 32.60 -22.89 21.41
C ALA A 1109 33.35 -22.10 22.49
N GLN A 1110 32.64 -21.45 23.41
CA GLN A 1110 33.22 -20.73 24.54
C GLN A 1110 33.93 -21.69 25.50
N HIS A 1111 33.31 -22.83 25.83
CA HIS A 1111 33.92 -23.84 26.70
C HIS A 1111 35.14 -24.49 26.03
N ALA A 1112 35.11 -24.70 24.71
CA ALA A 1112 36.28 -25.12 23.94
C ALA A 1112 37.40 -24.07 23.97
N GLN A 1113 37.08 -22.79 23.77
CA GLN A 1113 38.04 -21.69 23.89
C GLN A 1113 38.67 -21.63 25.28
N GLN A 1114 37.86 -21.67 26.36
CA GLN A 1114 38.34 -21.69 27.74
C GLN A 1114 39.23 -22.92 28.03
N ASN A 1115 38.90 -24.08 27.47
CA ASN A 1115 39.76 -25.27 27.56
C ASN A 1115 41.10 -25.03 26.87
N TYR A 1116 41.12 -24.49 25.64
CA TYR A 1116 42.34 -24.13 24.92
C TYR A 1116 43.17 -23.07 25.65
N GLU A 1117 42.54 -22.03 26.21
CA GLU A 1117 43.21 -21.03 27.05
C GLU A 1117 43.82 -21.68 28.30
N SER A 1118 43.12 -22.62 28.94
CA SER A 1118 43.67 -23.37 30.09
C SER A 1118 44.87 -24.24 29.70
N GLU A 1119 44.87 -24.88 28.53
CA GLU A 1119 46.02 -25.65 28.03
C GLU A 1119 47.19 -24.75 27.62
N LEU A 1120 46.92 -23.57 27.04
CA LEU A 1120 47.95 -22.56 26.78
C LEU A 1120 48.60 -22.06 28.06
N VAL A 1121 47.83 -21.85 29.14
CA VAL A 1121 48.37 -21.50 30.46
C VAL A 1121 49.20 -22.66 31.04
N LYS A 1122 48.68 -23.90 31.03
CA LYS A 1122 49.44 -25.10 31.47
C LYS A 1122 50.73 -25.29 30.67
N HIS A 1123 50.72 -25.02 29.37
CA HIS A 1123 51.93 -25.06 28.52
C HIS A 1123 52.91 -23.92 28.85
N ALA A 1124 52.43 -22.71 29.14
CA ALA A 1124 53.28 -21.60 29.59
C ALA A 1124 53.91 -21.89 30.97
N GLU A 1125 53.16 -22.48 31.89
CA GLU A 1125 53.66 -22.95 33.18
C GLU A 1125 54.67 -24.09 33.04
N ALA A 1126 54.39 -25.07 32.18
CA ALA A 1126 55.34 -26.15 31.87
C ALA A 1126 56.64 -25.61 31.24
N ALA A 1127 56.56 -24.61 30.36
CA ALA A 1127 57.72 -23.94 29.78
C ALA A 1127 58.52 -23.13 30.82
N LYS A 1128 57.83 -22.44 31.74
CA LYS A 1128 58.42 -21.72 32.88
C LYS A 1128 59.12 -22.69 33.85
N ASN A 1129 58.50 -23.81 34.17
CA ASN A 1129 59.07 -24.86 35.02
C ASN A 1129 60.28 -25.52 34.33
N LEU A 1130 60.22 -25.76 33.02
CA LEU A 1130 61.36 -26.22 32.23
C LEU A 1130 62.52 -25.20 32.25
N GLN A 1131 62.22 -23.89 32.23
CA GLN A 1131 63.21 -22.83 32.35
C GLN A 1131 63.85 -22.77 33.74
N LEU A 1132 63.06 -22.94 34.81
CA LEU A 1132 63.56 -23.04 36.20
C LEU A 1132 64.48 -24.25 36.38
N VAL A 1133 64.03 -25.45 36.00
CA VAL A 1133 64.84 -26.69 36.08
C VAL A 1133 66.12 -26.57 35.23
N ARG A 1134 66.08 -25.88 34.07
CA ARG A 1134 67.28 -25.58 33.27
C ARG A 1134 68.23 -24.60 33.98
N ALA A 1135 67.72 -23.60 34.68
CA ALA A 1135 68.52 -22.67 35.46
C ALA A 1135 69.18 -23.37 36.66
N GLU A 1136 68.41 -24.14 37.44
CA GLU A 1136 68.88 -24.96 38.55
C GLU A 1136 69.94 -25.97 38.10
N ALA A 1137 69.69 -26.71 37.01
CA ALA A 1137 70.66 -27.66 36.46
C ALA A 1137 71.96 -26.97 35.98
N ASN A 1138 71.91 -25.70 35.56
CA ASN A 1138 73.10 -24.94 35.22
C ASN A 1138 73.81 -24.37 36.46
N GLN A 1139 73.06 -23.98 37.51
CA GLN A 1139 73.62 -23.56 38.80
C GLN A 1139 74.31 -24.73 39.51
N LEU A 1140 73.71 -25.92 39.51
CA LEU A 1140 74.32 -27.15 40.02
C LEU A 1140 75.58 -27.54 39.22
N LYS A 1141 75.61 -27.36 37.89
CA LYS A 1141 76.84 -27.54 37.09
C LYS A 1141 77.92 -26.54 37.46
N LEU A 1142 77.57 -25.28 37.70
CA LEU A 1142 78.52 -24.25 38.15
C LEU A 1142 79.07 -24.58 39.54
N GLN A 1143 78.23 -24.96 40.49
CA GLN A 1143 78.65 -25.43 41.82
C GLN A 1143 79.51 -26.69 41.74
N MET A 1144 79.19 -27.66 40.88
CA MET A 1144 80.04 -28.83 40.63
C MET A 1144 81.39 -28.46 40.02
N ALA A 1145 81.45 -27.45 39.14
CA ALA A 1145 82.71 -26.96 38.58
C ALA A 1145 83.54 -26.23 39.64
N GLU A 1146 82.90 -25.37 40.46
CA GLU A 1146 83.54 -24.67 41.57
C GLU A 1146 84.09 -25.65 42.61
N MET A 1147 83.28 -26.58 43.11
CA MET A 1147 83.72 -27.62 44.05
C MET A 1147 84.85 -28.48 43.47
N LYS A 1148 84.84 -28.79 42.17
CA LYS A 1148 85.98 -29.43 41.51
C LYS A 1148 87.22 -28.55 41.56
N THR A 1149 87.15 -27.27 41.21
CA THR A 1149 88.30 -26.36 41.30
C THR A 1149 88.81 -26.21 42.74
N GLN A 1150 87.93 -26.11 43.74
CA GLN A 1150 88.30 -26.06 45.15
C GLN A 1150 88.99 -27.36 45.60
N THR A 1151 88.50 -28.55 45.19
CA THR A 1151 89.20 -29.81 45.49
C THR A 1151 90.56 -29.92 44.80
N GLU A 1152 90.72 -29.43 43.56
CA GLU A 1152 92.03 -29.40 42.88
C GLU A 1152 93.00 -28.38 43.48
N ILE A 1153 92.51 -27.27 44.04
CA ILE A 1153 93.31 -26.34 44.85
C ILE A 1153 93.73 -27.02 46.15
N ASN A 1154 92.78 -27.57 46.91
CA ASN A 1154 93.06 -28.23 48.18
C ASN A 1154 94.03 -29.43 48.04
N LYS A 1155 94.00 -30.16 46.93
CA LYS A 1155 95.00 -31.21 46.60
C LYS A 1155 96.39 -30.63 46.38
N LYS A 1156 96.52 -29.50 45.68
CA LYS A 1156 97.81 -28.84 45.43
C LYS A 1156 98.38 -28.23 46.71
N ASP A 1157 97.54 -27.59 47.51
CA ASP A 1157 97.88 -27.08 48.83
C ASP A 1157 98.32 -28.20 49.78
N LEU A 1158 97.68 -29.37 49.72
CA LEU A 1158 98.10 -30.54 50.49
C LEU A 1158 99.46 -31.05 50.01
N ALA A 1159 99.67 -31.23 48.70
CA ALA A 1159 100.94 -31.69 48.15
C ALA A 1159 102.10 -30.74 48.47
N GLN A 1160 101.90 -29.42 48.38
CA GLN A 1160 102.89 -28.41 48.79
C GLN A 1160 103.19 -28.47 50.29
N LYS A 1161 102.17 -28.72 51.13
CA LYS A 1161 102.37 -28.90 52.57
C LYS A 1161 103.14 -30.19 52.86
N GLU A 1162 102.81 -31.30 52.20
CA GLU A 1162 103.54 -32.58 52.31
C GLU A 1162 105.00 -32.45 51.87
N GLU A 1163 105.28 -31.74 50.77
CA GLU A 1163 106.64 -31.42 50.31
C GLU A 1163 107.39 -30.57 51.35
N SER A 1164 106.77 -29.50 51.88
CA SER A 1164 107.37 -28.67 52.93
C SER A 1164 107.62 -29.42 54.24
N TRP A 1165 106.77 -30.39 54.60
CA TRP A 1165 106.98 -31.27 55.76
C TRP A 1165 108.08 -32.30 55.51
N GLN A 1166 108.23 -32.81 54.29
CA GLN A 1166 109.34 -33.68 53.91
C GLN A 1166 110.68 -32.92 53.95
N GLU A 1167 110.74 -31.69 53.45
CA GLU A 1167 111.90 -30.80 53.62
C GLU A 1167 112.22 -30.56 55.11
N LEU A 1168 111.23 -30.18 55.91
CA LEU A 1168 111.43 -29.90 57.34
C LEU A 1168 111.92 -31.14 58.10
N LYS A 1169 111.37 -32.32 57.76
CA LYS A 1169 111.83 -33.61 58.29
C LYS A 1169 113.27 -33.91 57.89
N GLN A 1170 113.64 -33.75 56.62
CA GLN A 1170 115.02 -33.96 56.15
C GLN A 1170 116.00 -33.01 56.83
N ARG A 1171 115.61 -31.74 57.07
CA ARG A 1171 116.41 -30.78 57.83
C ARG A 1171 116.63 -31.27 59.27
N TYR A 1172 115.57 -31.64 60.00
CA TYR A 1172 115.72 -32.18 61.36
C TYR A 1172 116.49 -33.51 61.41
N GLU A 1173 116.33 -34.40 60.44
CA GLU A 1173 117.14 -35.62 60.34
C GLU A 1173 118.62 -35.28 60.13
N SER A 1174 118.93 -34.28 59.29
CA SER A 1174 120.31 -33.79 59.12
C SER A 1174 120.88 -33.19 60.41
N GLU A 1175 120.15 -32.29 61.08
CA GLU A 1175 120.54 -31.69 62.37
C GLU A 1175 120.76 -32.74 63.45
N ILE A 1176 119.92 -33.78 63.52
CA ILE A 1176 120.10 -34.91 64.44
C ILE A 1176 121.39 -35.67 64.12
N THR A 1177 121.73 -35.93 62.84
CA THR A 1177 123.01 -36.57 62.52
C THR A 1177 124.23 -35.68 62.81
N GLU A 1178 124.12 -34.36 62.69
CA GLU A 1178 125.19 -33.44 63.08
C GLU A 1178 125.35 -33.37 64.60
N LEU A 1179 124.25 -33.32 65.36
CA LEU A 1179 124.29 -33.39 66.83
C LEU A 1179 124.82 -34.74 67.33
N GLN A 1180 124.52 -35.84 66.64
CA GLN A 1180 125.11 -37.15 66.92
C GLN A 1180 126.64 -37.15 66.68
N LYS A 1181 127.11 -36.70 65.51
CA LYS A 1181 128.55 -36.54 65.23
C LYS A 1181 129.23 -35.66 66.27
N ARG A 1182 128.64 -34.51 66.61
CA ARG A 1182 129.18 -33.56 67.60
C ARG A 1182 129.20 -34.14 69.01
N ARG A 1183 128.22 -35.00 69.37
CA ARG A 1183 128.23 -35.78 70.62
C ARG A 1183 129.35 -36.83 70.60
N GLU A 1184 129.58 -37.51 69.49
CA GLU A 1184 130.66 -38.49 69.33
C GLU A 1184 132.03 -37.82 69.40
N GLU A 1185 132.22 -36.65 68.78
CA GLU A 1185 133.42 -35.82 68.91
C GLU A 1185 133.66 -35.40 70.37
N VAL A 1186 132.64 -34.94 71.09
CA VAL A 1186 132.75 -34.57 72.51
C VAL A 1186 133.05 -35.80 73.38
N LEU A 1187 132.46 -36.96 73.09
CA LEU A 1187 132.79 -38.22 73.76
C LEU A 1187 134.24 -38.67 73.47
N HIS A 1188 134.74 -38.45 72.24
CA HIS A 1188 136.12 -38.72 71.87
C HIS A 1188 137.10 -37.77 72.59
N GLN A 1189 136.81 -36.47 72.63
CA GLN A 1189 137.60 -35.49 73.39
C GLN A 1189 137.61 -35.80 74.88
N ASN A 1190 136.46 -36.19 75.46
CA ASN A 1190 136.35 -36.55 76.88
C ASN A 1190 137.07 -37.89 77.19
N SER A 1191 137.04 -38.85 76.26
CA SER A 1191 137.86 -40.08 76.31
C SER A 1191 139.37 -39.75 76.36
N VAL A 1192 139.83 -38.85 75.50
CA VAL A 1192 141.23 -38.37 75.49
C VAL A 1192 141.58 -37.66 76.80
N LEU A 1193 140.71 -36.76 77.30
CA LEU A 1193 140.88 -36.08 78.59
C LEU A 1193 140.94 -37.05 79.78
N HIS A 1194 140.05 -38.05 79.84
CA HIS A 1194 140.10 -39.11 80.87
C HIS A 1194 141.36 -39.98 80.78
N THR A 1195 141.94 -40.12 79.58
CA THR A 1195 143.20 -40.84 79.36
C THR A 1195 144.41 -39.99 79.81
N GLN A 1196 144.38 -38.68 79.56
CA GLN A 1196 145.37 -37.72 80.07
C GLN A 1196 145.31 -37.59 81.61
N LEU A 1197 144.10 -37.45 82.19
CA LEU A 1197 143.89 -37.44 83.64
C LEU A 1197 144.38 -38.72 84.32
N ARG A 1198 144.23 -39.89 83.68
CA ARG A 1198 144.82 -41.15 84.18
C ARG A 1198 146.34 -41.12 84.22
N LYS A 1199 147.01 -40.49 83.24
CA LYS A 1199 148.47 -40.28 83.25
C LYS A 1199 148.88 -39.33 84.39
N VAL A 1200 148.19 -38.20 84.56
CA VAL A 1200 148.45 -37.24 85.65
C VAL A 1200 148.25 -37.87 87.04
N LYS A 1201 147.15 -38.61 87.26
CA LYS A 1201 146.89 -39.31 88.54
C LYS A 1201 147.94 -40.39 88.87
N LYS A 1202 148.61 -40.99 87.88
CA LYS A 1202 149.76 -41.89 88.12
C LYS A 1202 151.00 -41.13 88.59
N LEU A 1203 151.35 -40.00 87.95
CA LEU A 1203 152.50 -39.17 88.34
C LEU A 1203 152.34 -38.52 89.72
N LEU A 1204 151.11 -38.13 90.08
CA LEU A 1204 150.83 -37.53 91.39
C LEU A 1204 150.93 -38.54 92.56
N ARG A 1205 150.86 -39.85 92.27
CA ARG A 1205 151.08 -40.91 93.29
C ARG A 1205 152.57 -41.16 93.59
N THR A 1206 153.46 -41.06 92.60
CA THR A 1206 154.91 -41.27 92.84
C THR A 1206 155.56 -40.12 93.61
N TRP A 1207 155.05 -38.90 93.46
CA TRP A 1207 155.59 -37.72 94.16
C TRP A 1207 155.38 -37.67 95.68
N LYS A 1208 154.52 -38.53 96.27
CA LYS A 1208 154.27 -38.54 97.72
C LYS A 1208 155.18 -39.48 98.53
N VAL A 1209 156.16 -40.12 97.88
CA VAL A 1209 157.10 -41.07 98.52
C VAL A 1209 158.48 -40.45 98.83
N CYS A 1210 158.92 -39.45 98.06
CA CYS A 1210 160.29 -38.95 98.13
C CYS A 1210 160.43 -37.45 98.46
N ARG A 1211 160.26 -37.11 99.75
CA ARG A 1211 161.12 -36.09 100.40
C ARG A 1211 162.42 -36.75 100.91
N LYS A 1212 162.99 -37.57 100.04
CA LYS A 1212 164.33 -38.18 99.99
C LYS A 1212 164.76 -38.02 98.53
N SER A 1213 166.04 -37.78 98.25
CA SER A 1213 166.59 -37.43 96.93
C SER A 1213 165.93 -36.24 96.21
N SER A 1214 166.51 -35.06 96.44
CA SER A 1214 166.82 -34.04 95.40
C SER A 1214 165.74 -33.56 94.41
N SER A 1215 165.24 -32.36 94.72
CA SER A 1215 164.98 -31.25 93.77
C SER A 1215 166.06 -31.09 92.69
N SER A 1216 165.83 -30.46 91.54
CA SER A 1216 164.61 -29.91 90.90
C SER A 1216 164.98 -29.60 89.43
N CYS A 1217 164.10 -29.86 88.46
CA CYS A 1217 164.42 -29.60 87.04
C CYS A 1217 163.19 -29.16 86.22
N GLY A 1218 163.37 -28.09 85.42
CA GLY A 1218 162.49 -27.74 84.30
C GLY A 1218 163.16 -28.09 82.96
N GLU A 1219 162.99 -27.37 81.84
CA GLU A 1219 161.98 -26.34 81.52
C GLU A 1219 161.78 -26.25 79.98
N ARG A 1220 160.54 -26.52 79.51
CA ARG A 1220 159.73 -25.79 78.48
C ARG A 1220 160.30 -25.40 77.08
N ARG A 1221 159.36 -25.37 76.12
CA ARG A 1221 159.10 -24.33 75.06
C ARG A 1221 159.44 -24.69 73.59
N ARG A 1222 158.70 -23.99 72.70
CA ARG A 1222 158.62 -24.03 71.21
C ARG A 1222 157.70 -25.11 70.59
N SER A 1223 157.03 -24.92 69.43
CA SER A 1223 156.06 -23.89 68.94
C SER A 1223 155.83 -24.04 67.41
N TRP A 1224 154.94 -23.22 66.78
CA TRP A 1224 154.73 -23.00 65.30
C TRP A 1224 153.76 -24.00 64.59
N THR A 1225 152.62 -23.60 63.97
CA THR A 1225 152.32 -22.95 62.63
C THR A 1225 152.52 -23.87 61.41
N SER A 1226 151.83 -23.78 60.25
CA SER A 1226 150.60 -23.07 59.78
C SER A 1226 150.26 -23.52 58.32
N SER A 1227 149.04 -23.26 57.82
CA SER A 1227 148.69 -23.01 56.40
C SER A 1227 148.70 -24.17 55.37
N THR A 1228 148.09 -23.87 54.20
CA THR A 1228 148.31 -24.44 52.84
C THR A 1228 147.34 -25.57 52.46
N ILE A 1229 146.19 -25.30 51.82
CA ILE A 1229 145.94 -24.84 50.44
C ILE A 1229 146.24 -25.92 49.38
N CYS A 1230 145.19 -26.44 48.72
CA CYS A 1230 145.29 -27.02 47.37
C CYS A 1230 143.91 -27.03 46.65
N PRO A 1231 143.68 -26.18 45.62
CA PRO A 1231 142.48 -26.15 44.77
C PRO A 1231 142.87 -26.63 43.33
N PRO A 1232 142.33 -26.17 42.16
CA PRO A 1232 141.08 -25.46 41.81
C PRO A 1232 140.37 -25.95 40.50
N LYS A 1233 139.34 -25.19 40.04
CA LYS A 1233 138.92 -24.93 38.63
C LYS A 1233 138.42 -26.08 37.71
N LYS A 1234 137.13 -25.97 37.31
CA LYS A 1234 136.57 -25.80 35.93
C LYS A 1234 135.06 -26.15 35.95
N ALA A 1235 134.16 -25.68 35.08
CA ALA A 1235 134.07 -24.49 34.21
C ALA A 1235 132.62 -24.38 33.65
N SER A 1236 132.32 -23.35 32.85
CA SER A 1236 131.04 -23.04 32.16
C SER A 1236 129.79 -22.74 33.05
N VAL A 1237 128.78 -21.92 32.70
CA VAL A 1237 128.55 -20.73 31.82
C VAL A 1237 127.12 -20.80 31.22
N SER A 1238 126.24 -19.85 31.63
CA SER A 1238 125.13 -19.14 30.91
C SER A 1238 124.12 -19.89 29.98
N ALA A 1239 122.96 -19.36 29.56
CA ALA A 1239 122.39 -18.00 29.67
C ALA A 1239 120.83 -17.98 29.61
N ASN A 1240 120.24 -16.87 30.09
CA ASN A 1240 118.99 -16.15 29.71
C ASN A 1240 117.92 -16.84 28.83
N SER A 1241 116.62 -16.79 29.16
CA SER A 1241 115.72 -15.60 29.10
C SER A 1241 114.44 -15.83 29.95
N LEU A 1242 113.84 -14.89 30.70
CA LEU A 1242 113.13 -13.62 30.36
C LEU A 1242 111.77 -13.85 29.66
N SER A 1243 110.63 -13.81 30.39
CA SER A 1243 109.68 -12.65 30.57
C SER A 1243 108.79 -12.35 29.34
N THR A 1244 107.46 -12.16 29.38
CA THR A 1244 106.50 -11.51 30.30
C THR A 1244 105.11 -12.22 30.22
N LEU A 1245 104.02 -12.01 31.00
CA LEU A 1245 103.47 -10.94 31.87
C LEU A 1245 102.52 -9.90 31.22
N SER A 1246 101.24 -10.27 31.01
CA SER A 1246 100.02 -9.43 30.97
C SER A 1246 98.81 -10.40 30.97
N LEU A 1247 97.82 -10.41 31.87
CA LEU A 1247 97.19 -9.43 32.77
C LEU A 1247 96.14 -8.52 32.11
N ASN A 1248 94.89 -9.00 32.05
CA ASN A 1248 93.73 -8.14 32.33
C ASN A 1248 92.49 -8.96 32.78
N SER A 1249 91.92 -8.59 33.93
CA SER A 1249 90.64 -9.12 34.45
C SER A 1249 90.10 -8.22 35.56
N MET A 1250 89.09 -7.41 35.25
CA MET A 1250 88.16 -6.74 36.16
C MET A 1250 86.91 -6.39 35.33
N ARG A 1251 85.70 -6.86 35.68
CA ARG A 1251 84.82 -6.43 36.79
C ARG A 1251 84.33 -4.98 36.58
N LEU A 1252 83.05 -4.75 36.25
CA LEU A 1252 81.80 -4.92 37.04
C LEU A 1252 81.44 -3.65 37.81
N ALA A 1253 80.13 -3.42 37.99
CA ALA A 1253 79.49 -2.30 38.70
C ALA A 1253 79.61 -0.91 38.00
N SER A 1254 78.63 0.01 38.10
CA SER A 1254 77.23 -0.13 38.56
C SER A 1254 76.36 1.11 38.26
N SER A 1255 75.08 0.85 37.96
CA SER A 1255 73.88 1.51 38.53
C SER A 1255 73.48 2.99 38.26
N TRP A 1256 72.14 3.19 38.29
CA TRP A 1256 71.38 4.40 38.69
C TRP A 1256 71.13 5.56 37.69
N SER A 1257 69.98 5.45 37.01
CA SER A 1257 68.80 6.35 37.12
C SER A 1257 68.90 7.90 37.16
N SER A 1258 68.06 8.52 36.31
CA SER A 1258 67.23 9.73 36.54
C SER A 1258 67.70 11.13 36.10
N ASN A 1259 66.84 11.73 35.25
CA ASN A 1259 66.40 13.15 35.16
C ASN A 1259 67.39 14.31 34.95
N ALA A 1260 67.35 14.91 33.74
CA ALA A 1260 67.22 16.36 33.44
C ALA A 1260 67.42 16.57 31.90
N VAL A 1261 66.46 17.04 31.07
CA VAL A 1261 65.74 18.34 30.97
C VAL A 1261 66.43 19.34 30.02
N LEU A 1262 65.60 20.09 29.26
CA LEU A 1262 65.91 21.11 28.21
C LEU A 1262 66.44 20.59 26.85
N LEU A 1263 66.27 21.28 25.70
CA LEU A 1263 65.10 21.97 25.10
C LEU A 1263 65.49 22.47 23.69
N ARG A 1264 64.68 22.23 22.64
CA ARG A 1264 64.58 23.16 21.49
C ARG A 1264 63.29 22.98 20.69
N THR A 1265 62.68 24.09 20.30
CA THR A 1265 61.29 24.22 19.82
C THR A 1265 61.16 24.73 18.38
N VAL A 1266 60.26 24.10 17.61
CA VAL A 1266 59.58 24.54 16.35
C VAL A 1266 58.27 23.71 16.29
N ILE A 1267 57.01 24.17 16.33
CA ILE A 1267 56.32 25.49 16.21
C ILE A 1267 56.23 26.01 14.76
N THR A 1268 55.07 26.05 14.07
CA THR A 1268 53.67 25.59 14.33
C THR A 1268 52.87 25.62 13.01
N ARG A 1269 51.71 24.92 12.96
CA ARG A 1269 50.50 25.24 12.17
C ARG A 1269 50.63 25.57 10.67
N LEU A 1270 50.02 24.74 9.83
CA LEU A 1270 48.56 24.85 9.62
C LEU A 1270 47.90 23.50 9.96
#